data_AF-A0ABD7PMS5-F1
#
_entry.id   AF-A0ABD7PMS5-F1
#
_cell.length_a   1.000
_cell.length_b   1.000
_cell.length_c   1.000
_cell.angle_alpha   90.00
_cell.angle_beta   90.00
_cell.angle_gamma   90.00
#
_symmetry.space_group_name_H-M   'P 1'
#
loop_
_entity.id
_entity.type
_entity.pdbx_description
1 polymer ?
#
loop_
_entity_poly.entity_id
_entity_poly.type
_entity_poly.pdbx_seq_one_letter_code
_entity_poly.pdbx_strand_id
1 'polypeptide(L)'
;MSRFPTPSEMMRVRRPYLYSDSECTDAYRLSESELSHHLDTLTDRNQHKDFEIFCRKLGERELCPNLRPQTGPEGGGDGKVDTETYPVDQRISERWYVGDGKSGAERWGFAFSAKKAWSDKVRSDVKGIVGTERGYDRIIFFTNRPARQRDRLRMEDVLHQEHGVKVTILDREWIIDRIFSHDHKDLAYEYLKAGEHQPDNIKLGPRDFKRQQALNELEAGLKKLGSSAQEQTQAVSDTFEAARLSRELERPRFETEGRFKRAIDHAKKYGASYQHLRAVYEHAWTAFWWFDDIETIQDKYEQVEAIAFASGHAVHISKVCNLHQLLVGRVLQGHETPEELSFADRSKRLKEKLLELAADEIRPNNALHAETLLVFHRMSEMSLSGERENLDEIWQALCGIIDRAEGLAEFPADLLETMVEAIGGSAPDSKAFDTLVEKLAEFMAERSKEIKAGSLYLQQGERKLAAEKPVDGIKWLGRAVIHLSKDESREDQGKALYYLAVGYRGAGLRWAARAAALASIIQYFALSETEGDLRVETIPALNLFAMLSLQLGHIMDVLSAIRFLQAIGSNAPLDDESGERLKNQIRQFDQLLACLLIIQPPEEIRRLESLPDVLDGLTLFSARVALLYRLGHVDELKADGSIPEETDDHEIHEMMTFLASQPACGSLPNKVVLFDEAFSGVRTKILGVEIRIEASNTLEGVLQAETYAAAFEGFAATLLNAGAFPHTEKFRVRIRQLDNIQEASVAEDDDFMMEVCVPADWRLAEIGNIGKYNKHLIFSCIHALANVAMLRDAAETIEELVRTENVFERATLFCRAGISRNRVFGTHAGRISDWGDYIIQKFPMAPDAPARPAAIELPAPEGDVEEEVPQVFGEIRSHSDVVVRAIINPRLWDAAEWKGMMYGVTVPGHPPFLGLMFANASKGEAIFKDWHARFGREDSQDEIHISVIKGIDRQNPFHYRGHITQDFDTLSGEPGKVFVNTSRMNTMTVDNHRNLEMFFEHMKACGAYFLVPAVFGESGLPELRMELAILKQKFQVREAWQIGPHDVDMVAVRSDDDVIIPEGETAPPVHELAKFREKLRRKG
;
A
#
# COMPACT_ATOMS: atom_id res chain seq x y z
N MET A 1 8.65 -23.57 14.86
CA MET A 1 8.71 -23.52 13.39
C MET A 1 7.28 -23.50 12.88
N SER A 2 6.83 -22.38 12.31
CA SER A 2 5.52 -22.31 11.68
C SER A 2 5.49 -23.31 10.52
N ARG A 3 4.50 -24.19 10.51
CA ARG A 3 4.28 -25.13 9.40
C ARG A 3 3.89 -24.27 8.19
N PHE A 4 4.65 -24.31 7.10
CA PHE A 4 4.25 -23.64 5.86
C PHE A 4 2.86 -24.15 5.44
N PRO A 5 1.95 -23.28 4.99
CA PRO A 5 0.61 -23.69 4.57
C PRO A 5 0.70 -24.64 3.38
N THR A 6 -0.22 -25.60 3.29
CA THR A 6 -0.29 -26.50 2.12
C THR A 6 -0.66 -25.73 0.85
N PRO A 7 -0.37 -26.25 -0.36
CA PRO A 7 -0.81 -25.61 -1.61
C PRO A 7 -2.29 -25.21 -1.60
N SER A 8 -3.18 -26.09 -1.14
CA SER A 8 -4.62 -25.85 -1.05
C SER A 8 -4.98 -24.71 -0.10
N GLU A 9 -4.36 -24.64 1.07
CA GLU A 9 -4.52 -23.53 2.01
C GLU A 9 -4.06 -22.21 1.40
N MET A 10 -2.88 -22.20 0.74
CA MET A 10 -2.33 -21.00 0.12
C MET A 10 -3.25 -20.46 -1.00
N MET A 11 -3.76 -21.35 -1.85
CA MET A 11 -4.63 -20.97 -2.96
C MET A 11 -6.01 -20.53 -2.48
N ARG A 12 -6.54 -21.15 -1.42
CA ARG A 12 -7.81 -20.72 -0.80
C ARG A 12 -7.71 -19.31 -0.23
N VAL A 13 -6.58 -18.94 0.39
CA VAL A 13 -6.34 -17.58 0.88
C VAL A 13 -6.19 -16.57 -0.27
N ARG A 14 -5.43 -16.92 -1.32
CA ARG A 14 -5.16 -15.97 -2.43
C ARG A 14 -6.33 -15.81 -3.40
N ARG A 15 -7.14 -16.86 -3.57
CA ARG A 15 -8.21 -16.96 -4.57
C ARG A 15 -9.45 -17.65 -3.97
N PRO A 16 -10.04 -17.10 -2.89
CA PRO A 16 -11.15 -17.76 -2.17
C PRO A 16 -12.36 -18.01 -3.06
N TYR A 17 -12.56 -17.18 -4.09
CA TYR A 17 -13.65 -17.31 -5.05
C TYR A 17 -13.59 -18.58 -5.93
N LEU A 18 -12.47 -19.31 -5.96
CA LEU A 18 -12.36 -20.59 -6.66
C LEU A 18 -12.84 -21.79 -5.82
N TYR A 19 -13.05 -21.59 -4.52
CA TYR A 19 -13.47 -22.62 -3.57
C TYR A 19 -14.96 -22.43 -3.20
N SER A 20 -15.48 -23.34 -2.39
CA SER A 20 -16.86 -23.30 -1.91
C SER A 20 -17.06 -22.08 -0.99
N ASP A 21 -18.15 -21.34 -1.20
CA ASP A 21 -18.57 -20.23 -0.34
C ASP A 21 -19.65 -20.65 0.68
N SER A 22 -19.99 -21.93 0.74
CA SER A 22 -20.90 -22.50 1.72
C SER A 22 -20.22 -22.83 3.05
N GLU A 23 -20.87 -22.50 4.17
CA GLU A 23 -20.47 -22.98 5.50
C GLU A 23 -21.06 -24.38 5.69
N CYS A 24 -20.22 -25.40 5.53
CA CYS A 24 -20.65 -26.78 5.68
C CYS A 24 -20.36 -27.27 7.11
N THR A 25 -21.42 -27.42 7.91
CA THR A 25 -21.43 -28.43 8.96
C THR A 25 -22.18 -29.65 8.42
N ASP A 26 -21.62 -30.85 8.57
CA ASP A 26 -22.17 -32.12 8.09
C ASP A 26 -23.71 -32.16 8.21
N ALA A 27 -24.44 -32.18 7.08
CA ALA A 27 -25.90 -32.30 7.10
C ALA A 27 -26.37 -33.64 7.67
N TYR A 28 -25.48 -34.63 7.74
CA TYR A 28 -25.75 -35.93 8.30
C TYR A 28 -24.86 -36.14 9.53
N ARG A 29 -25.46 -36.06 10.72
CA ARG A 29 -24.78 -36.40 11.97
C ARG A 29 -24.75 -37.92 12.10
N LEU A 30 -23.59 -38.50 11.78
CA LEU A 30 -23.32 -39.92 11.91
C LEU A 30 -21.85 -40.10 12.26
N SER A 31 -21.53 -40.89 13.29
CA SER A 31 -20.13 -41.22 13.63
C SER A 31 -19.74 -42.62 13.15
N GLU A 32 -18.44 -42.86 12.91
CA GLU A 32 -17.96 -44.19 12.48
C GLU A 32 -18.33 -45.28 13.49
N SER A 33 -18.24 -44.99 14.78
CA SER A 33 -18.60 -45.91 15.85
C SER A 33 -20.09 -46.24 15.85
N GLU A 34 -20.95 -45.24 15.62
CA GLU A 34 -22.39 -45.41 15.48
C GLU A 34 -22.75 -46.26 14.26
N LEU A 35 -22.17 -45.99 13.09
CA LEU A 35 -22.40 -46.80 11.89
C LEU A 35 -21.88 -48.22 12.07
N SER A 36 -20.70 -48.40 12.67
CA SER A 36 -20.12 -49.72 12.94
C SER A 36 -21.02 -50.56 13.84
N HIS A 37 -21.53 -49.96 14.93
CA HIS A 37 -22.50 -50.62 15.81
C HIS A 37 -23.83 -50.92 15.10
N HIS A 38 -24.30 -50.00 14.27
CA HIS A 38 -25.49 -50.18 13.45
C HIS A 38 -25.33 -51.39 12.50
N LEU A 39 -24.21 -51.46 11.76
CA LEU A 39 -23.90 -52.57 10.86
C LEU A 39 -23.79 -53.91 11.62
N ASP A 40 -23.22 -53.93 12.82
CA ASP A 40 -23.06 -55.16 13.62
C ASP A 40 -24.37 -55.76 14.12
N THR A 41 -25.39 -54.92 14.34
CA THR A 41 -26.69 -55.26 14.94
C THR A 41 -27.83 -55.40 13.90
N LEU A 42 -27.53 -55.38 12.60
CA LEU A 42 -28.53 -55.51 11.52
C LEU A 42 -29.38 -56.78 11.62
N THR A 43 -28.77 -57.92 12.00
CA THR A 43 -29.47 -59.19 12.24
C THR A 43 -30.50 -59.09 13.35
N ASP A 44 -30.14 -58.37 14.40
CA ASP A 44 -30.91 -58.32 15.65
C ASP A 44 -32.12 -57.39 15.47
N ARG A 45 -32.09 -56.52 14.45
CA ARG A 45 -33.13 -55.55 14.10
C ARG A 45 -33.95 -55.94 12.85
N ASN A 46 -33.75 -57.13 12.30
CA ASN A 46 -34.38 -57.61 11.06
C ASN A 46 -34.16 -56.70 9.82
N GLN A 47 -33.04 -55.96 9.76
CA GLN A 47 -32.74 -54.98 8.70
C GLN A 47 -31.91 -55.56 7.55
N HIS A 48 -32.06 -56.85 7.26
CA HIS A 48 -31.30 -57.52 6.20
C HIS A 48 -31.60 -56.97 4.81
N LYS A 49 -32.88 -56.70 4.54
CA LYS A 49 -33.33 -56.14 3.27
C LYS A 49 -32.88 -54.69 3.08
N ASP A 50 -32.91 -53.91 4.16
CA ASP A 50 -32.38 -52.53 4.18
C ASP A 50 -30.88 -52.53 3.83
N PHE A 51 -30.12 -53.49 4.39
CA PHE A 51 -28.70 -53.68 4.08
C PHE A 51 -28.45 -54.09 2.63
N GLU A 52 -29.27 -54.95 2.04
CA GLU A 52 -29.19 -55.31 0.61
C GLU A 52 -29.45 -54.10 -0.30
N ILE A 53 -30.49 -53.31 -0.01
CA ILE A 53 -30.82 -52.10 -0.77
C ILE A 53 -29.69 -51.07 -0.63
N PHE A 54 -29.19 -50.87 0.59
CA PHE A 54 -28.05 -50.01 0.88
C PHE A 54 -26.80 -50.45 0.11
N CYS A 55 -26.40 -51.72 0.16
CA CYS A 55 -25.22 -52.23 -0.55
C CYS A 55 -25.38 -52.10 -2.06
N ARG A 56 -26.59 -52.29 -2.60
CA ARG A 56 -26.86 -52.02 -4.03
C ARG A 56 -26.69 -50.54 -4.36
N LYS A 57 -27.24 -49.63 -3.55
CA LYS A 57 -27.16 -48.18 -3.78
C LYS A 57 -25.73 -47.64 -3.62
N LEU A 58 -25.00 -48.17 -2.65
CA LEU A 58 -23.57 -47.93 -2.50
C LEU A 58 -22.79 -48.49 -3.69
N GLY A 59 -23.11 -49.71 -4.16
CA GLY A 59 -22.54 -50.30 -5.36
C GLY A 59 -22.84 -49.52 -6.64
N GLU A 60 -24.05 -48.95 -6.78
CA GLU A 60 -24.43 -48.06 -7.89
C GLU A 60 -23.59 -46.78 -7.92
N ARG A 61 -23.25 -46.24 -6.73
CA ARG A 61 -22.43 -45.04 -6.60
C ARG A 61 -20.93 -45.29 -6.64
N GLU A 62 -20.43 -46.46 -6.27
CA GLU A 62 -18.99 -46.73 -6.12
C GLU A 62 -18.41 -47.64 -7.21
N LEU A 63 -19.19 -48.62 -7.67
CA LEU A 63 -18.68 -49.71 -8.49
C LEU A 63 -19.17 -49.63 -9.93
N CYS A 64 -20.48 -49.52 -10.12
CA CYS A 64 -21.09 -49.45 -11.44
C CYS A 64 -22.56 -48.98 -11.39
N PRO A 65 -22.96 -47.99 -12.21
CA PRO A 65 -24.31 -47.42 -12.15
C PRO A 65 -25.39 -48.29 -12.81
N ASN A 66 -25.04 -49.40 -13.47
CA ASN A 66 -25.93 -50.27 -14.24
C ASN A 66 -26.35 -51.54 -13.50
N LEU A 67 -26.67 -51.46 -12.20
CA LEU A 67 -27.21 -52.59 -11.44
C LEU A 67 -28.72 -52.76 -11.65
N ARG A 68 -29.18 -54.01 -11.78
CA ARG A 68 -30.61 -54.31 -11.91
C ARG A 68 -31.34 -54.17 -10.56
N PRO A 69 -32.47 -53.44 -10.50
CA PRO A 69 -33.38 -53.53 -9.37
C PRO A 69 -33.96 -54.94 -9.28
N GLN A 70 -34.21 -55.44 -8.08
CA GLN A 70 -34.86 -56.72 -7.90
C GLN A 70 -36.36 -56.57 -8.16
N THR A 71 -36.83 -57.04 -9.32
CA THR A 71 -38.25 -56.98 -9.72
C THR A 71 -38.81 -58.39 -9.87
N GLY A 72 -39.46 -58.90 -8.82
CA GLY A 72 -40.24 -60.15 -8.81
C GLY A 72 -40.89 -60.44 -7.45
N PRO A 73 -42.05 -61.15 -7.38
CA PRO A 73 -42.69 -61.51 -6.11
C PRO A 73 -41.88 -62.56 -5.33
N GLU A 74 -41.78 -62.38 -4.00
CA GLU A 74 -40.87 -63.06 -3.06
C GLU A 74 -41.07 -64.58 -2.86
N GLY A 75 -41.75 -65.28 -3.77
CA GLY A 75 -41.98 -66.73 -3.70
C GLY A 75 -41.50 -67.55 -4.91
N GLY A 76 -40.95 -66.90 -5.94
CA GLY A 76 -40.45 -67.57 -7.15
C GLY A 76 -38.95 -67.83 -7.08
N GLY A 77 -38.55 -69.02 -6.65
CA GLY A 77 -37.14 -69.42 -6.61
C GLY A 77 -36.55 -69.67 -8.00
N ASP A 78 -35.89 -68.68 -8.60
CA ASP A 78 -34.95 -68.92 -9.72
C ASP A 78 -33.85 -67.84 -9.92
N GLY A 79 -33.67 -66.94 -8.95
CA GLY A 79 -32.72 -65.83 -9.07
C GLY A 79 -31.25 -66.21 -8.87
N LYS A 80 -30.94 -66.97 -7.79
CA LYS A 80 -29.61 -67.38 -7.27
C LYS A 80 -28.50 -66.29 -7.17
N VAL A 81 -28.82 -65.05 -7.53
CA VAL A 81 -27.96 -63.86 -7.59
C VAL A 81 -28.80 -62.70 -7.03
N ASP A 82 -28.26 -61.88 -6.14
CA ASP A 82 -29.04 -60.82 -5.48
C ASP A 82 -29.25 -59.61 -6.42
N THR A 83 -28.22 -59.21 -7.17
CA THR A 83 -28.33 -58.30 -8.32
C THR A 83 -27.21 -58.57 -9.34
N GLU A 84 -27.37 -58.08 -10.57
CA GLU A 84 -26.37 -58.19 -11.63
C GLU A 84 -26.32 -56.91 -12.47
N THR A 85 -25.19 -56.68 -13.15
CA THR A 85 -25.14 -55.62 -14.17
C THR A 85 -26.01 -55.97 -15.37
N TYR A 86 -26.57 -54.94 -16.03
CA TYR A 86 -27.19 -55.09 -17.36
C TYR A 86 -26.29 -54.47 -18.43
N PRO A 87 -26.22 -55.05 -19.65
CA PRO A 87 -25.38 -54.50 -20.70
C PRO A 87 -25.87 -53.10 -21.10
N VAL A 88 -24.93 -52.18 -21.24
CA VAL A 88 -25.16 -50.79 -21.62
C VAL A 88 -24.31 -50.47 -22.84
N ASP A 89 -24.87 -49.71 -23.79
CA ASP A 89 -24.12 -49.27 -24.97
C ASP A 89 -22.84 -48.54 -24.53
N GLN A 90 -21.71 -48.86 -25.18
CA GLN A 90 -20.40 -48.30 -24.84
C GLN A 90 -20.41 -46.76 -24.78
N ARG A 91 -21.23 -46.11 -25.61
CA ARG A 91 -21.34 -44.64 -25.67
C ARG A 91 -22.07 -44.05 -24.46
N ILE A 92 -22.86 -44.85 -23.74
CA ILE A 92 -23.51 -44.47 -22.48
C ILE A 92 -22.56 -44.71 -21.32
N SER A 93 -21.84 -45.85 -21.28
CA SER A 93 -20.87 -46.13 -20.22
C SER A 93 -19.66 -45.18 -20.25
N GLU A 94 -19.28 -44.69 -21.44
CA GLU A 94 -18.28 -43.62 -21.60
C GLU A 94 -18.64 -42.33 -20.85
N ARG A 95 -19.91 -42.11 -20.50
CA ARG A 95 -20.37 -40.89 -19.82
C ARG A 95 -20.40 -41.02 -18.30
N TRP A 96 -20.07 -42.19 -17.77
CA TRP A 96 -20.01 -42.39 -16.33
C TRP A 96 -18.71 -41.81 -15.80
N TYR A 97 -18.80 -41.06 -14.70
CA TYR A 97 -17.64 -40.57 -13.96
C TYR A 97 -17.34 -41.44 -12.74
N VAL A 98 -18.24 -42.35 -12.39
CA VAL A 98 -18.04 -43.32 -11.30
C VAL A 98 -18.20 -44.75 -11.81
N GLY A 99 -17.38 -45.64 -11.24
CA GLY A 99 -17.30 -47.05 -11.59
C GLY A 99 -16.34 -47.36 -12.73
N ASP A 100 -16.13 -48.65 -13.00
CA ASP A 100 -15.32 -49.11 -14.13
C ASP A 100 -16.16 -49.05 -15.42
N GLY A 101 -15.74 -48.25 -16.41
CA GLY A 101 -16.43 -48.14 -17.70
C GLY A 101 -16.59 -49.48 -18.43
N LYS A 102 -15.79 -50.50 -18.08
CA LYS A 102 -15.93 -51.88 -18.56
C LYS A 102 -17.19 -52.58 -18.05
N SER A 103 -17.79 -52.14 -16.94
CA SER A 103 -19.03 -52.72 -16.39
C SER A 103 -20.23 -52.55 -17.32
N GLY A 104 -20.13 -51.67 -18.33
CA GLY A 104 -21.14 -51.55 -19.39
C GLY A 104 -21.16 -52.76 -20.33
N ALA A 105 -20.01 -53.41 -20.54
CA ALA A 105 -19.86 -54.58 -21.43
C ALA A 105 -19.73 -55.91 -20.67
N GLU A 106 -19.11 -55.89 -19.48
CA GLU A 106 -18.92 -57.06 -18.62
C GLU A 106 -20.17 -57.40 -17.79
N ARG A 107 -20.39 -58.69 -17.54
CA ARG A 107 -21.49 -59.17 -16.69
C ARG A 107 -20.98 -59.45 -15.29
N TRP A 108 -21.41 -58.64 -14.31
CA TRP A 108 -21.00 -58.76 -12.91
C TRP A 108 -22.14 -59.28 -12.06
N GLY A 109 -21.85 -60.25 -11.19
CA GLY A 109 -22.79 -60.79 -10.20
C GLY A 109 -22.55 -60.19 -8.83
N PHE A 110 -23.62 -59.90 -8.09
CA PHE A 110 -23.54 -59.34 -6.74
C PHE A 110 -24.27 -60.23 -5.74
N ALA A 111 -23.65 -60.39 -4.58
CA ALA A 111 -24.24 -61.03 -3.42
C ALA A 111 -24.03 -60.19 -2.16
N PHE A 112 -25.02 -60.17 -1.29
CA PHE A 112 -25.04 -59.35 -0.08
C PHE A 112 -25.32 -60.23 1.14
N SER A 113 -24.53 -60.08 2.21
CA SER A 113 -24.76 -60.87 3.42
C SER A 113 -24.50 -60.16 4.73
N ALA A 114 -25.49 -60.27 5.62
CA ALA A 114 -25.37 -59.85 7.00
C ALA A 114 -25.05 -61.00 8.00
N LYS A 115 -24.77 -62.22 7.51
CA LYS A 115 -24.54 -63.40 8.36
C LYS A 115 -23.20 -63.31 9.10
N LYS A 116 -23.16 -63.78 10.35
CA LYS A 116 -21.91 -63.88 11.15
C LYS A 116 -20.85 -64.77 10.48
N ALA A 117 -21.27 -65.92 9.92
CA ALA A 117 -20.40 -66.81 9.15
C ALA A 117 -20.32 -66.37 7.67
N TRP A 118 -19.72 -65.20 7.42
CA TRP A 118 -19.63 -64.63 6.06
C TRP A 118 -18.84 -65.52 5.09
N SER A 119 -17.83 -66.23 5.58
CA SER A 119 -16.95 -67.12 4.79
C SER A 119 -17.68 -68.33 4.20
N ASP A 120 -18.61 -68.93 4.94
CA ASP A 120 -19.43 -70.04 4.44
C ASP A 120 -20.49 -69.54 3.46
N LYS A 121 -21.03 -68.33 3.73
CA LYS A 121 -22.05 -67.70 2.91
C LYS A 121 -21.50 -67.24 1.55
N VAL A 122 -20.31 -66.63 1.51
CA VAL A 122 -19.67 -66.25 0.22
C VAL A 122 -19.39 -67.48 -0.64
N ARG A 123 -18.95 -68.60 -0.07
CA ARG A 123 -18.77 -69.87 -0.82
C ARG A 123 -20.09 -70.38 -1.40
N SER A 124 -21.14 -70.39 -0.59
CA SER A 124 -22.48 -70.82 -1.02
C SER A 124 -23.03 -69.93 -2.14
N ASP A 125 -22.90 -68.61 -1.99
CA ASP A 125 -23.47 -67.64 -2.93
C ASP A 125 -22.68 -67.59 -4.22
N VAL A 126 -21.34 -67.58 -4.18
CA VAL A 126 -20.50 -67.66 -5.39
C VAL A 126 -20.79 -68.96 -6.16
N LYS A 127 -20.88 -70.11 -5.47
CA LYS A 127 -21.28 -71.38 -6.10
C LYS A 127 -22.67 -71.29 -6.73
N GLY A 128 -23.61 -70.61 -6.06
CA GLY A 128 -24.96 -70.36 -6.57
C GLY A 128 -24.99 -69.50 -7.82
N ILE A 129 -24.23 -68.40 -7.82
CA ILE A 129 -24.08 -67.44 -8.93
C ILE A 129 -23.43 -68.12 -10.14
N VAL A 130 -22.31 -68.82 -9.94
CA VAL A 130 -21.59 -69.54 -11.00
C VAL A 130 -22.48 -70.66 -11.59
N GLY A 131 -23.21 -71.39 -10.72
CA GLY A 131 -24.13 -72.45 -11.12
C GLY A 131 -25.38 -71.97 -11.88
N THR A 132 -25.53 -70.67 -12.14
CA THR A 132 -26.55 -70.15 -13.09
C THR A 132 -26.11 -70.25 -14.55
N GLU A 133 -24.83 -70.52 -14.81
CA GLU A 133 -24.23 -70.60 -16.16
C GLU A 133 -24.46 -69.34 -17.04
N ARG A 134 -24.66 -68.18 -16.39
CA ARG A 134 -24.94 -66.88 -17.05
C ARG A 134 -23.71 -66.15 -17.59
N GLY A 135 -22.50 -66.70 -17.38
CA GLY A 135 -21.23 -66.16 -17.87
C GLY A 135 -20.81 -64.85 -17.19
N TYR A 136 -20.63 -64.86 -15.86
CA TYR A 136 -20.16 -63.68 -15.12
C TYR A 136 -18.64 -63.53 -15.22
N ASP A 137 -18.17 -62.32 -15.54
CA ASP A 137 -16.74 -61.96 -15.58
C ASP A 137 -16.19 -61.72 -14.16
N ARG A 138 -17.05 -61.20 -13.27
CA ARG A 138 -16.70 -60.82 -11.90
C ARG A 138 -17.86 -61.04 -10.93
N ILE A 139 -17.54 -61.39 -9.69
CA ILE A 139 -18.50 -61.48 -8.59
C ILE A 139 -18.07 -60.57 -7.45
N ILE A 140 -18.96 -59.70 -6.98
CA ILE A 140 -18.75 -58.81 -5.84
C ILE A 140 -19.62 -59.29 -4.68
N PHE A 141 -19.02 -59.53 -3.52
CA PHE A 141 -19.72 -59.96 -2.31
C PHE A 141 -19.59 -58.90 -1.22
N PHE A 142 -20.70 -58.34 -0.74
CA PHE A 142 -20.70 -57.42 0.40
C PHE A 142 -21.00 -58.15 1.70
N THR A 143 -20.30 -57.76 2.77
CA THR A 143 -20.63 -58.21 4.12
C THR A 143 -20.57 -57.09 5.15
N ASN A 144 -21.52 -57.10 6.09
CA ASN A 144 -21.52 -56.19 7.25
C ASN A 144 -20.52 -56.60 8.35
N ARG A 145 -19.79 -57.70 8.17
CA ARG A 145 -18.80 -58.20 9.13
C ARG A 145 -17.39 -57.72 8.75
N PRO A 146 -16.52 -57.45 9.73
CA PRO A 146 -15.13 -57.18 9.46
C PRO A 146 -14.43 -58.46 8.98
N ALA A 147 -13.67 -58.38 7.88
CA ALA A 147 -12.90 -59.50 7.36
C ALA A 147 -11.40 -59.19 7.50
N ARG A 148 -10.66 -60.03 8.23
CA ARG A 148 -9.19 -59.89 8.31
C ARG A 148 -8.61 -59.95 6.89
N GLN A 149 -7.79 -58.97 6.51
CA GLN A 149 -7.26 -58.83 5.15
C GLN A 149 -6.68 -60.14 4.60
N ARG A 150 -5.91 -60.89 5.41
CA ARG A 150 -5.35 -62.19 5.03
C ARG A 150 -6.41 -63.24 4.68
N ASP A 151 -7.47 -63.32 5.48
CA ASP A 151 -8.52 -64.32 5.31
C ASP A 151 -9.45 -63.96 4.14
N ARG A 152 -9.65 -62.66 3.89
CA ARG A 152 -10.37 -62.11 2.73
C ARG A 152 -9.66 -62.44 1.42
N LEU A 153 -8.40 -62.05 1.27
CA LEU A 153 -7.58 -62.31 0.07
C LEU A 153 -7.47 -63.81 -0.20
N ARG A 154 -7.20 -64.62 0.83
CA ARG A 154 -7.17 -66.08 0.69
C ARG A 154 -8.50 -66.64 0.17
N MET A 155 -9.63 -66.10 0.61
CA MET A 155 -10.94 -66.59 0.16
C MET A 155 -11.23 -66.15 -1.29
N GLU A 156 -10.86 -64.93 -1.67
CA GLU A 156 -10.94 -64.45 -3.06
C GLU A 156 -10.11 -65.34 -4.00
N ASP A 157 -8.86 -65.66 -3.63
CA ASP A 157 -7.98 -66.53 -4.41
C ASP A 157 -8.53 -67.95 -4.53
N VAL A 158 -9.01 -68.54 -3.43
CA VAL A 158 -9.60 -69.89 -3.43
C VAL A 158 -10.82 -69.94 -4.34
N LEU A 159 -11.72 -68.96 -4.24
CA LEU A 159 -12.93 -68.92 -5.08
C LEU A 159 -12.61 -68.63 -6.55
N HIS A 160 -11.58 -67.82 -6.81
CA HIS A 160 -11.11 -67.57 -8.17
C HIS A 160 -10.50 -68.85 -8.80
N GLN A 161 -9.70 -69.60 -8.05
CA GLN A 161 -9.13 -70.87 -8.50
C GLN A 161 -10.19 -71.97 -8.67
N GLU A 162 -11.16 -72.05 -7.76
CA GLU A 162 -12.22 -73.08 -7.80
C GLU A 162 -13.23 -72.86 -8.93
N HIS A 163 -13.55 -71.61 -9.27
CA HIS A 163 -14.65 -71.28 -10.20
C HIS A 163 -14.23 -70.51 -11.46
N GLY A 164 -12.98 -70.07 -11.58
CA GLY A 164 -12.46 -69.36 -12.75
C GLY A 164 -12.98 -67.92 -12.94
N VAL A 165 -13.75 -67.39 -11.98
CA VAL A 165 -14.34 -66.03 -12.03
C VAL A 165 -13.68 -65.16 -10.96
N LYS A 166 -13.39 -63.89 -11.25
CA LYS A 166 -12.76 -62.99 -10.27
C LYS A 166 -13.76 -62.64 -9.16
N VAL A 167 -13.43 -62.97 -7.91
CA VAL A 167 -14.26 -62.63 -6.74
C VAL A 167 -13.65 -61.47 -5.98
N THR A 168 -14.46 -60.52 -5.52
CA THR A 168 -14.05 -59.41 -4.66
C THR A 168 -15.00 -59.29 -3.49
N ILE A 169 -14.46 -59.25 -2.28
CA ILE A 169 -15.19 -59.22 -1.03
C ILE A 169 -15.05 -57.82 -0.42
N LEU A 170 -16.17 -57.15 -0.21
CA LEU A 170 -16.26 -55.81 0.38
C LEU A 170 -16.84 -55.95 1.78
N ASP A 171 -15.99 -55.74 2.78
CA ASP A 171 -16.32 -55.98 4.18
C ASP A 171 -16.73 -54.69 4.91
N ARG A 172 -17.07 -54.81 6.19
CA ARG A 172 -17.57 -53.69 6.99
C ARG A 172 -16.66 -52.46 6.95
N GLU A 173 -15.36 -52.67 7.05
CA GLU A 173 -14.39 -51.57 7.07
C GLU A 173 -14.35 -50.84 5.72
N TRP A 174 -14.51 -51.55 4.59
CA TRP A 174 -14.67 -50.91 3.29
C TRP A 174 -15.97 -50.09 3.20
N ILE A 175 -17.08 -50.59 3.76
CA ILE A 175 -18.35 -49.86 3.79
C ILE A 175 -18.22 -48.58 4.61
N ILE A 176 -17.63 -48.65 5.82
CA ILE A 176 -17.42 -47.48 6.67
C ILE A 176 -16.51 -46.48 5.94
N ASP A 177 -15.39 -46.93 5.39
CA ASP A 177 -14.48 -46.08 4.61
C ASP A 177 -15.23 -45.32 3.51
N ARG A 178 -16.06 -46.00 2.70
CA ARG A 178 -16.83 -45.33 1.63
C ARG A 178 -17.92 -44.40 2.14
N ILE A 179 -18.52 -44.66 3.30
CA ILE A 179 -19.52 -43.74 3.86
C ILE A 179 -18.89 -42.43 4.33
N PHE A 180 -17.70 -42.48 4.93
CA PHE A 180 -17.05 -41.32 5.51
C PHE A 180 -16.08 -40.62 4.55
N SER A 181 -15.21 -41.37 3.86
CA SER A 181 -14.20 -40.79 2.95
C SER A 181 -14.79 -40.28 1.63
N HIS A 182 -15.92 -40.82 1.18
CA HIS A 182 -16.59 -40.46 -0.07
C HIS A 182 -17.90 -39.69 0.15
N ASP A 183 -18.18 -39.24 1.37
CA ASP A 183 -19.37 -38.45 1.73
C ASP A 183 -20.69 -39.11 1.28
N HIS A 184 -20.88 -40.37 1.70
CA HIS A 184 -22.07 -41.16 1.40
C HIS A 184 -22.96 -41.38 2.63
N LYS A 185 -22.88 -40.48 3.61
CA LYS A 185 -23.71 -40.51 4.83
C LYS A 185 -25.21 -40.40 4.52
N ASP A 186 -25.55 -39.75 3.40
CA ASP A 186 -26.91 -39.72 2.86
C ASP A 186 -27.45 -41.12 2.58
N LEU A 187 -26.64 -42.02 2.01
CA LEU A 187 -27.04 -43.42 1.78
C LEU A 187 -27.27 -44.18 3.08
N ALA A 188 -26.41 -43.96 4.09
CA ALA A 188 -26.57 -44.57 5.41
C ALA A 188 -27.87 -44.07 6.08
N TYR A 189 -28.17 -42.79 5.99
CA TYR A 189 -29.41 -42.22 6.51
C TYR A 189 -30.65 -42.68 5.73
N GLU A 190 -30.64 -42.60 4.40
CA GLU A 190 -31.80 -42.92 3.55
C GLU A 190 -32.18 -44.40 3.61
N TYR A 191 -31.18 -45.29 3.51
CA TYR A 191 -31.41 -46.73 3.31
C TYR A 191 -31.18 -47.57 4.57
N LEU A 192 -30.28 -47.19 5.49
CA LEU A 192 -30.11 -47.91 6.77
C LEU A 192 -30.84 -47.23 7.93
N LYS A 193 -31.29 -45.98 7.77
CA LYS A 193 -31.81 -45.15 8.87
C LYS A 193 -30.77 -44.98 9.99
N ALA A 194 -29.49 -44.88 9.62
CA ALA A 194 -28.39 -44.63 10.54
C ALA A 194 -28.06 -43.13 10.60
N GLY A 195 -27.96 -42.57 11.81
CA GLY A 195 -27.67 -41.15 12.04
C GLY A 195 -28.89 -40.23 11.96
N GLU A 196 -28.64 -38.92 12.02
CA GLU A 196 -29.65 -37.86 11.94
C GLU A 196 -29.38 -36.93 10.75
N HIS A 197 -30.44 -36.44 10.08
CA HIS A 197 -30.34 -35.43 9.03
C HIS A 197 -30.73 -34.06 9.59
N GLN A 198 -29.80 -33.12 9.55
CA GLN A 198 -29.92 -31.76 10.06
C GLN A 198 -29.68 -30.78 8.90
N PRO A 199 -30.70 -30.50 8.07
CA PRO A 199 -30.53 -29.66 6.87
C PRO A 199 -30.18 -28.20 7.20
N ASP A 200 -30.55 -27.72 8.39
CA ASP A 200 -30.29 -26.36 8.86
C ASP A 200 -28.79 -26.07 9.11
N ASN A 201 -27.94 -27.12 9.08
CA ASN A 201 -26.49 -27.04 9.25
C ASN A 201 -25.71 -26.69 7.97
N ILE A 202 -26.38 -26.65 6.81
CA ILE A 202 -25.80 -26.16 5.56
C ILE A 202 -26.28 -24.73 5.34
N LYS A 203 -25.39 -23.76 5.52
CA LYS A 203 -25.62 -22.41 4.98
C LYS A 203 -25.01 -22.35 3.60
N LEU A 204 -25.87 -22.51 2.60
CA LEU A 204 -25.46 -22.51 1.20
C LEU A 204 -25.06 -21.09 0.78
N GLY A 205 -23.84 -20.95 0.27
CA GLY A 205 -23.36 -19.70 -0.31
C GLY A 205 -24.04 -19.38 -1.64
N PRO A 206 -24.16 -18.08 -2.01
CA PRO A 206 -24.81 -17.68 -3.26
C PRO A 206 -24.09 -18.17 -4.52
N ARG A 207 -22.76 -18.37 -4.49
CA ARG A 207 -22.01 -18.89 -5.65
C ARG A 207 -22.20 -20.39 -5.78
N ASP A 208 -22.13 -21.12 -4.68
CA ASP A 208 -22.30 -22.57 -4.68
C ASP A 208 -23.72 -22.98 -5.08
N PHE A 209 -24.75 -22.21 -4.70
CA PHE A 209 -26.10 -22.44 -5.20
C PHE A 209 -26.13 -22.47 -6.75
N LYS A 210 -25.55 -21.45 -7.38
CA LYS A 210 -25.50 -21.33 -8.85
C LYS A 210 -24.64 -22.43 -9.48
N ARG A 211 -23.47 -22.73 -8.91
CA ARG A 211 -22.58 -23.79 -9.37
C ARG A 211 -23.24 -25.17 -9.26
N GLN A 212 -23.95 -25.42 -8.18
CA GLN A 212 -24.64 -26.69 -7.95
C GLN A 212 -25.76 -26.90 -8.95
N GLN A 213 -26.55 -25.85 -9.22
CA GLN A 213 -27.58 -25.90 -10.24
C GLN A 213 -26.97 -26.18 -11.61
N ALA A 214 -25.92 -25.47 -12.00
CA ALA A 214 -25.22 -25.67 -13.27
C ALA A 214 -24.65 -27.09 -13.40
N LEU A 215 -24.04 -27.63 -12.34
CA LEU A 215 -23.51 -29.00 -12.33
C LEU A 215 -24.64 -30.03 -12.50
N ASN A 216 -25.76 -29.86 -11.81
CA ASN A 216 -26.92 -30.75 -11.93
C ASN A 216 -27.50 -30.73 -13.34
N GLU A 217 -27.61 -29.56 -13.96
CA GLU A 217 -28.10 -29.38 -15.33
C GLU A 217 -27.16 -30.05 -16.35
N LEU A 218 -25.84 -29.87 -16.21
CA LEU A 218 -24.83 -30.52 -17.05
C LEU A 218 -24.89 -32.05 -16.94
N GLU A 219 -24.91 -32.61 -15.72
CA GLU A 219 -24.99 -34.06 -15.51
C GLU A 219 -26.32 -34.65 -16.02
N ALA A 220 -27.42 -33.92 -15.90
CA ALA A 220 -28.71 -34.32 -16.47
C ALA A 220 -28.69 -34.28 -18.01
N GLY A 221 -28.02 -33.30 -18.60
CA GLY A 221 -27.81 -33.18 -20.05
C GLY A 221 -26.98 -34.33 -20.61
N LEU A 222 -25.85 -34.64 -19.96
CA LEU A 222 -24.95 -35.76 -20.31
C LEU A 222 -25.67 -37.12 -20.34
N LYS A 223 -26.63 -37.33 -19.43
CA LYS A 223 -27.47 -38.55 -19.42
C LYS A 223 -28.41 -38.65 -20.63
N LYS A 224 -28.83 -37.52 -21.22
CA LYS A 224 -29.83 -37.45 -22.30
C LYS A 224 -29.24 -37.27 -23.69
N LEU A 225 -27.97 -36.87 -23.81
CA LEU A 225 -27.29 -36.60 -25.08
C LEU A 225 -27.35 -37.80 -26.06
N GLY A 226 -27.64 -37.56 -27.33
CA GLY A 226 -27.69 -38.59 -28.37
C GLY A 226 -26.31 -39.03 -28.86
N SER A 227 -26.20 -39.35 -30.15
CA SER A 227 -24.96 -39.87 -30.77
C SER A 227 -24.50 -39.11 -32.02
N SER A 228 -25.12 -37.96 -32.31
CA SER A 228 -24.68 -37.11 -33.43
C SER A 228 -23.33 -36.45 -33.14
N ALA A 229 -22.62 -36.04 -34.19
CA ALA A 229 -21.32 -35.38 -34.06
C ALA A 229 -21.40 -34.06 -33.25
N GLN A 230 -22.51 -33.32 -33.37
CA GLN A 230 -22.76 -32.10 -32.59
C GLN A 230 -22.90 -32.41 -31.10
N GLU A 231 -23.64 -33.47 -30.76
CA GLU A 231 -23.83 -33.91 -29.36
C GLU A 231 -22.52 -34.42 -28.74
N GLN A 232 -21.67 -35.09 -29.51
CA GLN A 232 -20.34 -35.51 -29.03
C GLN A 232 -19.41 -34.33 -28.79
N THR A 233 -19.45 -33.32 -29.66
CA THR A 233 -18.66 -32.09 -29.49
C THR A 233 -19.12 -31.33 -28.23
N GLN A 234 -20.44 -31.24 -28.01
CA GLN A 234 -21.00 -30.65 -26.80
C GLN A 234 -20.60 -31.44 -25.55
N ALA A 235 -20.63 -32.77 -25.60
CA ALA A 235 -20.25 -33.64 -24.48
C ALA A 235 -18.79 -33.43 -24.04
N VAL A 236 -17.86 -33.12 -24.95
CA VAL A 236 -16.47 -32.78 -24.59
C VAL A 236 -16.42 -31.52 -23.69
N SER A 237 -17.19 -30.49 -24.04
CA SER A 237 -17.27 -29.26 -23.24
C SER A 237 -18.02 -29.50 -21.92
N ASP A 238 -19.16 -30.18 -21.96
CA ASP A 238 -20.00 -30.43 -20.78
C ASP A 238 -19.30 -31.31 -19.74
N THR A 239 -18.56 -32.34 -20.18
CA THR A 239 -17.80 -33.21 -19.27
C THR A 239 -16.68 -32.45 -18.58
N PHE A 240 -16.00 -31.54 -19.28
CA PHE A 240 -14.98 -30.68 -18.71
C PHE A 240 -15.58 -29.67 -17.71
N GLU A 241 -16.65 -28.96 -18.08
CA GLU A 241 -17.28 -27.99 -17.17
C GLU A 241 -17.88 -28.68 -15.93
N ALA A 242 -18.41 -29.90 -16.05
CA ALA A 242 -18.82 -30.70 -14.89
C ALA A 242 -17.65 -31.02 -13.95
N ALA A 243 -16.46 -31.35 -14.49
CA ALA A 243 -15.26 -31.58 -13.69
C ALA A 243 -14.78 -30.29 -13.00
N ARG A 244 -14.81 -29.14 -13.70
CA ARG A 244 -14.47 -27.84 -13.15
C ARG A 244 -15.42 -27.40 -12.03
N LEU A 245 -16.72 -27.54 -12.21
CA LEU A 245 -17.70 -27.22 -11.17
C LEU A 245 -17.56 -28.16 -9.97
N SER A 246 -17.24 -29.44 -10.20
CA SER A 246 -16.99 -30.42 -9.13
C SER A 246 -15.87 -29.98 -8.19
N ARG A 247 -14.74 -29.48 -8.71
CA ARG A 247 -13.67 -28.94 -7.84
C ARG A 247 -14.04 -27.62 -7.16
N GLU A 248 -14.76 -26.73 -7.85
CA GLU A 248 -15.13 -25.42 -7.30
C GLU A 248 -16.15 -25.54 -6.15
N LEU A 249 -16.97 -26.58 -6.20
CA LEU A 249 -17.89 -26.99 -5.12
C LEU A 249 -17.20 -27.86 -4.06
N GLU A 250 -15.89 -28.10 -4.19
CA GLU A 250 -15.11 -28.96 -3.30
C GLU A 250 -15.74 -30.36 -3.11
N ARG A 251 -16.29 -30.91 -4.19
CA ARG A 251 -16.85 -32.27 -4.18
C ARG A 251 -15.78 -33.30 -3.82
N PRO A 252 -16.18 -34.44 -3.21
CA PRO A 252 -15.25 -35.50 -2.83
C PRO A 252 -14.24 -35.84 -3.92
N ARG A 253 -13.01 -36.12 -3.51
CA ARG A 253 -11.87 -36.32 -4.42
C ARG A 253 -12.17 -37.32 -5.54
N PHE A 254 -12.73 -38.48 -5.18
CA PHE A 254 -13.04 -39.54 -6.15
C PHE A 254 -14.03 -39.09 -7.24
N GLU A 255 -15.02 -38.26 -6.89
CA GLU A 255 -15.97 -37.73 -7.85
C GLU A 255 -15.31 -36.73 -8.81
N THR A 256 -14.52 -35.81 -8.24
CA THR A 256 -13.85 -34.76 -9.01
C THR A 256 -12.81 -35.36 -9.97
N GLU A 257 -11.97 -36.28 -9.49
CA GLU A 257 -11.01 -37.00 -10.32
C GLU A 257 -11.71 -37.89 -11.37
N GLY A 258 -12.80 -38.55 -10.99
CA GLY A 258 -13.62 -39.34 -11.91
C GLY A 258 -14.20 -38.50 -13.05
N ARG A 259 -14.68 -37.28 -12.76
CA ARG A 259 -15.18 -36.34 -13.77
C ARG A 259 -14.05 -35.82 -14.66
N PHE A 260 -12.87 -35.53 -14.11
CA PHE A 260 -11.70 -35.14 -14.91
C PHE A 260 -11.23 -36.28 -15.82
N LYS A 261 -11.20 -37.52 -15.32
CA LYS A 261 -10.88 -38.70 -16.13
C LYS A 261 -11.84 -38.85 -17.30
N ARG A 262 -13.15 -38.77 -17.03
CA ARG A 262 -14.20 -38.74 -18.07
C ARG A 262 -13.93 -37.62 -19.09
N ALA A 263 -13.66 -36.40 -18.64
CA ALA A 263 -13.38 -35.27 -19.52
C ALA A 263 -12.13 -35.49 -20.41
N ILE A 264 -11.06 -36.07 -19.83
CA ILE A 264 -9.83 -36.40 -20.57
C ILE A 264 -10.11 -37.46 -21.64
N ASP A 265 -10.78 -38.55 -21.28
CA ASP A 265 -11.08 -39.66 -22.19
C ASP A 265 -11.98 -39.19 -23.35
N HIS A 266 -13.00 -38.37 -23.06
CA HIS A 266 -13.85 -37.76 -24.07
C HIS A 266 -13.08 -36.79 -24.97
N ALA A 267 -12.30 -35.88 -24.39
CA ALA A 267 -11.52 -34.91 -25.15
C ALA A 267 -10.47 -35.59 -26.04
N LYS A 268 -9.86 -36.69 -25.59
CA LYS A 268 -8.91 -37.49 -26.37
C LYS A 268 -9.58 -38.21 -27.54
N LYS A 269 -10.81 -38.69 -27.36
CA LYS A 269 -11.52 -39.49 -28.35
C LYS A 269 -12.29 -38.65 -29.38
N TYR A 270 -12.92 -37.57 -28.94
CA TYR A 270 -13.85 -36.77 -29.75
C TYR A 270 -13.48 -35.29 -29.83
N GLY A 271 -12.56 -34.81 -28.98
CA GLY A 271 -12.18 -33.41 -28.89
C GLY A 271 -10.98 -33.02 -29.76
N ALA A 272 -10.73 -31.72 -29.85
CA ALA A 272 -9.52 -31.17 -30.43
C ALA A 272 -8.32 -31.30 -29.47
N SER A 273 -7.10 -31.27 -30.00
CA SER A 273 -5.87 -31.41 -29.21
C SER A 273 -5.77 -30.41 -28.06
N TYR A 274 -6.26 -29.17 -28.23
CA TYR A 274 -6.26 -28.16 -27.17
C TYR A 274 -7.27 -28.47 -26.05
N GLN A 275 -8.41 -29.11 -26.36
CA GLN A 275 -9.38 -29.54 -25.35
C GLN A 275 -8.82 -30.69 -24.52
N HIS A 276 -8.11 -31.63 -25.18
CA HIS A 276 -7.40 -32.70 -24.50
C HIS A 276 -6.29 -32.14 -23.59
N LEU A 277 -5.48 -31.20 -24.10
CA LEU A 277 -4.48 -30.49 -23.28
C LEU A 277 -5.11 -29.80 -22.07
N ARG A 278 -6.20 -29.05 -22.27
CA ARG A 278 -6.92 -28.34 -21.20
C ARG A 278 -7.40 -29.32 -20.12
N ALA A 279 -8.01 -30.44 -20.49
CA ALA A 279 -8.52 -31.42 -19.54
C ALA A 279 -7.40 -32.06 -18.71
N VAL A 280 -6.27 -32.43 -19.35
CA VAL A 280 -5.12 -33.03 -18.66
C VAL A 280 -4.43 -32.02 -17.74
N TYR A 281 -4.20 -30.79 -18.23
CA TYR A 281 -3.60 -29.71 -17.45
C TYR A 281 -4.46 -29.34 -16.23
N GLU A 282 -5.77 -29.13 -16.42
CA GLU A 282 -6.66 -28.74 -15.31
C GLU A 282 -6.81 -29.86 -14.28
N HIS A 283 -6.71 -31.13 -14.68
CA HIS A 283 -6.63 -32.23 -13.73
C HIS A 283 -5.34 -32.16 -12.90
N ALA A 284 -4.18 -31.95 -13.52
CA ALA A 284 -2.92 -31.77 -12.79
C ALA A 284 -2.97 -30.54 -11.84
N TRP A 285 -3.56 -29.44 -12.32
CA TRP A 285 -3.75 -28.21 -11.54
C TRP A 285 -4.66 -28.45 -10.33
N THR A 286 -5.72 -29.23 -10.50
CA THR A 286 -6.64 -29.59 -9.42
C THR A 286 -5.96 -30.48 -8.39
N ALA A 287 -5.17 -31.46 -8.83
CA ALA A 287 -4.42 -32.33 -7.93
C ALA A 287 -3.51 -31.53 -6.98
N PHE A 288 -2.81 -30.51 -7.50
CA PHE A 288 -1.98 -29.65 -6.66
C PHE A 288 -2.80 -28.76 -5.71
N TRP A 289 -3.70 -27.94 -6.25
CA TRP A 289 -4.30 -26.83 -5.52
C TRP A 289 -5.54 -27.20 -4.70
N TRP A 290 -6.14 -28.37 -4.93
CA TRP A 290 -7.28 -28.85 -4.12
C TRP A 290 -6.94 -30.07 -3.28
N PHE A 291 -6.01 -30.92 -3.74
CA PHE A 291 -5.72 -32.20 -3.08
C PHE A 291 -4.28 -32.34 -2.57
N ASP A 292 -3.46 -31.30 -2.71
CA ASP A 292 -2.05 -31.27 -2.26
C ASP A 292 -1.21 -32.45 -2.80
N ASP A 293 -1.56 -32.95 -3.99
CA ASP A 293 -0.98 -34.15 -4.59
C ASP A 293 0.04 -33.80 -5.68
N ILE A 294 1.32 -33.83 -5.28
CA ILE A 294 2.46 -33.59 -6.16
C ILE A 294 2.76 -34.80 -7.07
N GLU A 295 2.49 -36.03 -6.63
CA GLU A 295 2.77 -37.25 -7.40
C GLU A 295 1.94 -37.26 -8.69
N THR A 296 0.66 -36.91 -8.59
CA THR A 296 -0.24 -36.80 -9.73
C THR A 296 0.23 -35.75 -10.75
N ILE A 297 0.90 -34.68 -10.32
CA ILE A 297 1.51 -33.71 -11.25
C ILE A 297 2.69 -34.34 -11.97
N GLN A 298 3.57 -35.04 -11.26
CA GLN A 298 4.73 -35.69 -11.87
C GLN A 298 4.30 -36.67 -12.97
N ASP A 299 3.24 -37.44 -12.72
CA ASP A 299 2.65 -38.38 -13.68
C ASP A 299 2.03 -37.70 -14.90
N LYS A 300 1.41 -36.53 -14.70
CA LYS A 300 0.72 -35.79 -15.78
C LYS A 300 1.62 -34.82 -16.54
N TYR A 301 2.75 -34.41 -15.97
CA TYR A 301 3.64 -33.40 -16.54
C TYR A 301 4.05 -33.76 -17.98
N GLU A 302 4.57 -34.98 -18.18
CA GLU A 302 5.02 -35.47 -19.49
C GLU A 302 3.88 -35.55 -20.50
N GLN A 303 2.65 -35.84 -20.06
CA GLN A 303 1.48 -35.85 -20.94
C GLN A 303 1.12 -34.44 -21.40
N VAL A 304 1.13 -33.46 -20.48
CA VAL A 304 0.90 -32.04 -20.81
C VAL A 304 2.01 -31.54 -21.75
N GLU A 305 3.27 -31.86 -21.45
CA GLU A 305 4.44 -31.50 -22.25
C GLU A 305 4.31 -32.01 -23.68
N ALA A 306 4.07 -33.32 -23.86
CA ALA A 306 3.98 -33.95 -25.18
C ALA A 306 2.88 -33.31 -26.06
N ILE A 307 1.69 -33.06 -25.48
CA ILE A 307 0.57 -32.48 -26.22
C ILE A 307 0.84 -30.99 -26.53
N ALA A 308 1.38 -30.23 -25.57
CA ALA A 308 1.67 -28.82 -25.74
C ALA A 308 2.78 -28.58 -26.77
N PHE A 309 3.88 -29.34 -26.70
CA PHE A 309 5.04 -29.19 -27.57
C PHE A 309 4.71 -29.47 -29.03
N ALA A 310 3.88 -30.48 -29.29
CA ALA A 310 3.41 -30.81 -30.63
C ALA A 310 2.57 -29.70 -31.28
N SER A 311 1.96 -28.81 -30.48
CA SER A 311 1.10 -27.76 -31.00
C SER A 311 1.85 -26.58 -31.62
N GLY A 312 3.11 -26.35 -31.23
CA GLY A 312 3.90 -25.20 -31.71
C GLY A 312 3.34 -23.82 -31.35
N HIS A 313 2.44 -23.74 -30.36
CA HIS A 313 1.85 -22.49 -29.87
C HIS A 313 2.29 -22.17 -28.44
N ALA A 314 2.85 -20.98 -28.22
CA ALA A 314 3.34 -20.50 -26.92
C ALA A 314 2.25 -20.53 -25.84
N VAL A 315 0.98 -20.27 -26.19
CA VAL A 315 -0.16 -20.35 -25.25
C VAL A 315 -0.41 -21.76 -24.69
N HIS A 316 -0.02 -22.81 -25.42
CA HIS A 316 -0.07 -24.18 -24.92
C HIS A 316 1.18 -24.51 -24.10
N ILE A 317 2.36 -24.04 -24.55
CA ILE A 317 3.62 -24.20 -23.80
C ILE A 317 3.56 -23.49 -22.44
N SER A 318 2.81 -22.39 -22.31
CA SER A 318 2.62 -21.71 -21.02
C SER A 318 2.01 -22.62 -19.95
N LYS A 319 1.24 -23.65 -20.33
CA LYS A 319 0.72 -24.67 -19.40
C LYS A 319 1.83 -25.53 -18.81
N VAL A 320 2.85 -25.86 -19.61
CA VAL A 320 4.06 -26.54 -19.15
C VAL A 320 4.88 -25.61 -18.24
N CYS A 321 4.98 -24.32 -18.59
CA CYS A 321 5.64 -23.30 -17.76
C CYS A 321 4.97 -23.20 -16.37
N ASN A 322 3.64 -23.12 -16.33
CA ASN A 322 2.87 -23.06 -15.08
C ASN A 322 3.15 -24.27 -14.20
N LEU A 323 3.10 -25.49 -14.74
CA LEU A 323 3.42 -26.71 -13.98
C LEU A 323 4.88 -26.71 -13.53
N HIS A 324 5.80 -26.25 -14.37
CA HIS A 324 7.22 -26.13 -14.02
C HIS A 324 7.42 -25.15 -12.86
N GLN A 325 6.70 -24.02 -12.82
CA GLN A 325 6.73 -23.07 -11.70
C GLN A 325 6.20 -23.66 -10.39
N LEU A 326 5.23 -24.60 -10.43
CA LEU A 326 4.84 -25.35 -9.23
C LEU A 326 6.05 -26.14 -8.68
N LEU A 327 6.80 -26.81 -9.57
CA LEU A 327 8.01 -27.55 -9.18
C LEU A 327 9.08 -26.62 -8.60
N VAL A 328 9.30 -25.44 -9.19
CA VAL A 328 10.21 -24.41 -8.65
C VAL A 328 9.83 -24.04 -7.22
N GLY A 329 8.54 -23.76 -6.98
CA GLY A 329 8.04 -23.39 -5.65
C GLY A 329 8.30 -24.47 -4.60
N ARG A 330 8.12 -25.74 -4.97
CA ARG A 330 8.38 -26.90 -4.11
C ARG A 330 9.85 -27.06 -3.74
N VAL A 331 10.74 -26.88 -4.71
CA VAL A 331 12.19 -26.89 -4.46
C VAL A 331 12.60 -25.73 -3.56
N LEU A 332 12.11 -24.51 -3.82
CA LEU A 332 12.42 -23.32 -3.02
C LEU A 332 11.92 -23.41 -1.57
N GLN A 333 10.82 -24.11 -1.34
CA GLN A 333 10.27 -24.36 0.00
C GLN A 333 11.00 -25.51 0.72
N GLY A 334 11.88 -26.23 0.04
CA GLY A 334 12.63 -27.36 0.59
C GLY A 334 11.77 -28.61 0.82
N HIS A 335 10.63 -28.73 0.13
CA HIS A 335 9.76 -29.90 0.25
C HIS A 335 10.26 -31.10 -0.57
N GLU A 336 10.81 -30.84 -1.76
CA GLU A 336 11.40 -31.83 -2.65
C GLU A 336 12.72 -31.29 -3.22
N THR A 337 13.61 -32.19 -3.59
CA THR A 337 14.88 -31.87 -4.26
C THR A 337 14.70 -31.73 -5.78
N PRO A 338 15.58 -31.00 -6.48
CA PRO A 338 15.57 -30.92 -7.94
C PRO A 338 15.61 -32.30 -8.62
N GLU A 339 16.31 -33.26 -8.03
CA GLU A 339 16.45 -34.63 -8.53
C GLU A 339 15.13 -35.40 -8.42
N GLU A 340 14.44 -35.33 -7.28
CA GLU A 340 13.14 -35.98 -7.06
C GLU A 340 12.08 -35.53 -8.07
N LEU A 341 12.17 -34.28 -8.54
CA LEU A 341 11.22 -33.71 -9.51
C LEU A 341 11.70 -33.78 -10.96
N SER A 342 12.83 -34.44 -11.25
CA SER A 342 13.46 -34.47 -12.58
C SER A 342 13.60 -33.07 -13.20
N PHE A 343 13.90 -32.08 -12.36
CA PHE A 343 13.76 -30.67 -12.68
C PHE A 343 14.70 -30.24 -13.82
N ALA A 344 15.98 -30.63 -13.76
CA ALA A 344 17.00 -30.23 -14.73
C ALA A 344 16.64 -30.65 -16.17
N ASP A 345 16.17 -31.89 -16.35
CA ASP A 345 15.80 -32.41 -17.66
C ASP A 345 14.55 -31.73 -18.21
N ARG A 346 13.52 -31.54 -17.36
CA ARG A 346 12.27 -30.84 -17.73
C ARG A 346 12.55 -29.37 -18.10
N SER A 347 13.35 -28.68 -17.29
CA SER A 347 13.77 -27.30 -17.51
C SER A 347 14.52 -27.14 -18.83
N LYS A 348 15.46 -28.05 -19.14
CA LYS A 348 16.21 -28.05 -20.40
C LYS A 348 15.28 -28.18 -21.61
N ARG A 349 14.38 -29.17 -21.61
CA ARG A 349 13.44 -29.39 -22.73
C ARG A 349 12.50 -28.21 -22.94
N LEU A 350 11.98 -27.64 -21.85
CA LEU A 350 11.13 -26.45 -21.89
C LEU A 350 11.87 -25.24 -22.50
N LYS A 351 13.10 -24.99 -22.05
CA LYS A 351 13.95 -23.91 -22.55
C LYS A 351 14.27 -24.07 -24.04
N GLU A 352 14.67 -25.26 -24.48
CA GLU A 352 14.94 -25.56 -25.89
C GLU A 352 13.70 -25.31 -26.75
N LYS A 353 12.51 -25.76 -26.31
CA LYS A 353 11.27 -25.56 -27.06
C LYS A 353 10.86 -24.10 -27.15
N LEU A 354 11.04 -23.33 -26.07
CA LEU A 354 10.74 -21.90 -26.07
C LEU A 354 11.72 -21.10 -26.96
N LEU A 355 13.01 -21.46 -26.97
CA LEU A 355 14.01 -20.86 -27.86
C LEU A 355 13.67 -21.10 -29.34
N GLU A 356 13.24 -22.32 -29.68
CA GLU A 356 12.76 -22.66 -31.03
C GLU A 356 11.60 -21.73 -31.47
N LEU A 357 10.61 -21.51 -30.59
CA LEU A 357 9.44 -20.69 -30.90
C LEU A 357 9.76 -19.18 -30.93
N ALA A 358 10.66 -18.70 -30.06
CA ALA A 358 11.05 -17.30 -30.01
C ALA A 358 11.84 -16.87 -31.26
N ALA A 359 12.51 -17.80 -31.95
CA ALA A 359 13.23 -17.54 -33.20
C ALA A 359 12.33 -17.46 -34.45
N ASP A 360 11.02 -17.76 -34.33
CA ASP A 360 10.09 -17.79 -35.47
C ASP A 360 9.56 -16.39 -35.83
N GLU A 361 10.31 -15.66 -36.65
CA GLU A 361 9.96 -14.31 -37.11
C GLU A 361 8.64 -14.26 -37.93
N ILE A 362 8.15 -15.38 -38.46
CA ILE A 362 6.92 -15.44 -39.27
C ILE A 362 5.67 -15.30 -38.38
N ARG A 363 5.76 -15.68 -37.10
CA ARG A 363 4.65 -15.64 -36.13
C ARG A 363 4.99 -14.72 -34.94
N PRO A 364 5.05 -13.39 -35.14
CA PRO A 364 5.58 -12.44 -34.16
C PRO A 364 4.85 -12.47 -32.79
N ASN A 365 3.52 -12.58 -32.75
CA ASN A 365 2.78 -12.71 -31.48
C ASN A 365 3.20 -13.98 -30.70
N ASN A 366 3.37 -15.09 -31.41
CA ASN A 366 3.74 -16.38 -30.81
C ASN A 366 5.21 -16.39 -30.35
N ALA A 367 6.10 -15.83 -31.17
CA ALA A 367 7.52 -15.70 -30.86
C ALA A 367 7.74 -14.80 -29.64
N LEU A 368 7.11 -13.63 -29.60
CA LEU A 368 7.24 -12.70 -28.47
C LEU A 368 6.64 -13.30 -27.19
N HIS A 369 5.53 -14.03 -27.26
CA HIS A 369 5.00 -14.77 -26.11
C HIS A 369 5.97 -15.86 -25.62
N ALA A 370 6.60 -16.61 -26.53
CA ALA A 370 7.63 -17.59 -26.16
C ALA A 370 8.85 -16.93 -25.50
N GLU A 371 9.27 -15.76 -26.00
CA GLU A 371 10.32 -14.95 -25.39
C GLU A 371 9.95 -14.49 -23.96
N THR A 372 8.72 -14.02 -23.74
CA THR A 372 8.22 -13.70 -22.39
C THR A 372 8.32 -14.89 -21.46
N LEU A 373 7.92 -16.08 -21.91
CA LEU A 373 8.01 -17.31 -21.12
C LEU A 373 9.48 -17.71 -20.85
N LEU A 374 10.42 -17.44 -21.77
CA LEU A 374 11.85 -17.63 -21.53
C LEU A 374 12.38 -16.72 -20.43
N VAL A 375 11.95 -15.45 -20.41
CA VAL A 375 12.36 -14.50 -19.37
C VAL A 375 11.86 -14.97 -17.99
N PHE A 376 10.62 -15.47 -17.91
CA PHE A 376 10.09 -16.04 -16.66
C PHE A 376 10.78 -17.34 -16.24
N HIS A 377 11.15 -18.18 -17.23
CA HIS A 377 11.96 -19.37 -16.98
C HIS A 377 13.33 -18.98 -16.42
N ARG A 378 14.01 -18.01 -17.02
CA ARG A 378 15.31 -17.50 -16.55
C ARG A 378 15.23 -16.96 -15.13
N MET A 379 14.20 -16.17 -14.82
CA MET A 379 13.95 -15.69 -13.46
C MET A 379 13.77 -16.85 -12.45
N SER A 380 13.14 -17.94 -12.88
CA SER A 380 12.99 -19.14 -12.06
C SER A 380 14.35 -19.86 -11.83
N GLU A 381 15.19 -19.95 -12.87
CA GLU A 381 16.57 -20.47 -12.77
C GLU A 381 17.43 -19.62 -11.80
N MET A 382 17.33 -18.29 -11.87
CA MET A 382 18.03 -17.37 -10.97
C MET A 382 17.56 -17.52 -9.51
N SER A 383 16.26 -17.71 -9.31
CA SER A 383 15.69 -17.90 -7.97
C SER A 383 16.21 -19.16 -7.28
N LEU A 384 16.45 -20.23 -8.04
CA LEU A 384 16.97 -21.51 -7.55
C LEU A 384 18.49 -21.52 -7.33
N SER A 385 19.25 -20.74 -8.11
CA SER A 385 20.72 -20.64 -7.99
C SER A 385 21.19 -19.68 -6.89
N GLY A 386 20.26 -18.94 -6.25
CA GLY A 386 20.58 -17.99 -5.19
C GLY A 386 20.99 -16.60 -5.70
N GLU A 387 20.99 -16.38 -7.02
CA GLU A 387 21.28 -15.08 -7.68
C GLU A 387 20.06 -14.13 -7.62
N ARG A 388 19.42 -14.00 -6.45
CA ARG A 388 18.22 -13.17 -6.28
C ARG A 388 18.50 -11.65 -6.32
N GLU A 389 19.76 -11.25 -6.25
CA GLU A 389 20.17 -9.84 -6.10
C GLU A 389 20.27 -9.07 -7.43
N ASN A 390 20.20 -9.74 -8.59
CA ASN A 390 20.33 -9.09 -9.91
C ASN A 390 19.09 -9.30 -10.81
N LEU A 391 17.90 -8.94 -10.33
CA LEU A 391 16.66 -9.02 -11.14
C LEU A 391 16.52 -7.86 -12.15
N ASP A 392 17.39 -6.85 -12.11
CA ASP A 392 17.33 -5.70 -13.03
C ASP A 392 17.44 -6.11 -14.50
N GLU A 393 18.24 -7.14 -14.81
CA GLU A 393 18.31 -7.71 -16.17
C GLU A 393 16.97 -8.29 -16.63
N ILE A 394 16.21 -8.92 -15.71
CA ILE A 394 14.88 -9.46 -15.99
C ILE A 394 13.90 -8.30 -16.24
N TRP A 395 13.93 -7.27 -15.41
CA TRP A 395 13.06 -6.09 -15.57
C TRP A 395 13.31 -5.38 -16.90
N GLN A 396 14.58 -5.17 -17.26
CA GLN A 396 14.96 -4.57 -18.54
C GLN A 396 14.54 -5.42 -19.74
N ALA A 397 14.68 -6.75 -19.66
CA ALA A 397 14.21 -7.64 -20.71
C ALA A 397 12.69 -7.54 -20.93
N LEU A 398 11.91 -7.47 -19.84
CA LEU A 398 10.47 -7.30 -19.91
C LEU A 398 10.06 -5.92 -20.45
N CYS A 399 10.78 -4.84 -20.11
CA CYS A 399 10.59 -3.54 -20.74
C CYS A 399 10.75 -3.63 -22.27
N GLY A 400 11.81 -4.29 -22.74
CA GLY A 400 12.04 -4.49 -24.17
C GLY A 400 11.01 -5.40 -24.85
N ILE A 401 10.32 -6.27 -24.11
CA ILE A 401 9.18 -7.04 -24.60
C ILE A 401 7.94 -6.14 -24.75
N ILE A 402 7.67 -5.27 -23.78
CA ILE A 402 6.55 -4.31 -23.84
C ILE A 402 6.69 -3.41 -25.07
N ASP A 403 7.89 -2.85 -25.29
CA ASP A 403 8.17 -1.98 -26.44
C ASP A 403 7.90 -2.68 -27.79
N ARG A 404 8.20 -3.98 -27.89
CA ARG A 404 7.96 -4.78 -29.12
C ARG A 404 6.55 -5.35 -29.21
N ALA A 405 5.81 -5.39 -28.11
CA ALA A 405 4.42 -5.82 -28.08
C ALA A 405 3.47 -4.74 -28.62
N GLU A 406 3.95 -3.50 -28.78
CA GLU A 406 3.20 -2.42 -29.41
C GLU A 406 2.78 -2.83 -30.84
N GLY A 407 1.49 -2.65 -31.17
CA GLY A 407 0.91 -3.09 -32.44
C GLY A 407 0.63 -4.60 -32.57
N LEU A 408 1.05 -5.43 -31.61
CA LEU A 408 0.76 -6.86 -31.57
C LEU A 408 -0.53 -7.13 -30.77
N ALA A 409 -1.67 -7.12 -31.45
CA ALA A 409 -2.99 -7.23 -30.81
C ALA A 409 -3.20 -8.58 -30.07
N GLU A 410 -2.68 -9.68 -30.60
CA GLU A 410 -2.86 -11.03 -30.01
C GLU A 410 -1.86 -11.37 -28.91
N PHE A 411 -0.90 -10.47 -28.61
CA PHE A 411 0.06 -10.66 -27.53
C PHE A 411 -0.66 -10.69 -26.16
N PRO A 412 -0.39 -11.69 -25.29
CA PRO A 412 -1.09 -11.85 -24.02
C PRO A 412 -0.55 -10.91 -22.94
N ALA A 413 -0.87 -9.62 -23.05
CA ALA A 413 -0.42 -8.57 -22.14
C ALA A 413 -0.77 -8.84 -20.66
N ASP A 414 -1.94 -9.43 -20.38
CA ASP A 414 -2.41 -9.76 -19.02
C ASP A 414 -1.46 -10.70 -18.26
N LEU A 415 -0.62 -11.45 -18.98
CA LEU A 415 0.42 -12.30 -18.39
C LEU A 415 1.48 -11.46 -17.66
N LEU A 416 1.88 -10.32 -18.24
CA LEU A 416 2.86 -9.41 -17.63
C LEU A 416 2.28 -8.75 -16.38
N GLU A 417 1.02 -8.31 -16.45
CA GLU A 417 0.25 -7.78 -15.31
C GLU A 417 0.25 -8.78 -14.16
N THR A 418 -0.27 -10.00 -14.40
CA THR A 418 -0.35 -11.06 -13.38
C THR A 418 1.02 -11.35 -12.75
N MET A 419 2.09 -11.31 -13.54
CA MET A 419 3.45 -11.53 -13.04
C MET A 419 3.93 -10.37 -12.15
N VAL A 420 3.78 -9.12 -12.61
CA VAL A 420 4.17 -7.93 -11.83
C VAL A 420 3.40 -7.87 -10.52
N GLU A 421 2.09 -8.19 -10.52
CA GLU A 421 1.30 -8.30 -9.29
C GLU A 421 1.82 -9.40 -8.36
N ALA A 422 2.11 -10.59 -8.90
CA ALA A 422 2.54 -11.74 -8.12
C ALA A 422 3.93 -11.56 -7.48
N ILE A 423 4.84 -10.87 -8.16
CA ILE A 423 6.22 -10.69 -7.71
C ILE A 423 6.43 -9.36 -7.00
N GLY A 424 5.58 -8.36 -7.27
CA GLY A 424 5.71 -6.99 -6.79
C GLY A 424 5.93 -6.87 -5.28
N GLY A 425 5.23 -7.67 -4.47
CA GLY A 425 5.38 -7.68 -3.00
C GLY A 425 6.72 -8.23 -2.50
N SER A 426 7.48 -8.94 -3.34
CA SER A 426 8.77 -9.56 -3.00
C SER A 426 9.95 -9.02 -3.82
N ALA A 427 9.67 -8.22 -4.86
CA ALA A 427 10.70 -7.64 -5.70
C ALA A 427 11.55 -6.65 -4.89
N PRO A 428 12.89 -6.64 -5.06
CA PRO A 428 13.76 -5.61 -4.49
C PRO A 428 13.39 -4.23 -5.05
N ASP A 429 13.54 -3.20 -4.21
CA ASP A 429 13.35 -1.82 -4.67
C ASP A 429 14.45 -1.45 -5.67
N SER A 430 14.06 -1.16 -6.91
CA SER A 430 14.98 -0.89 -8.01
C SER A 430 14.35 0.07 -9.02
N LYS A 431 15.17 0.94 -9.59
CA LYS A 431 14.74 1.85 -10.66
C LYS A 431 14.30 1.07 -11.90
N ALA A 432 14.92 -0.07 -12.20
CA ALA A 432 14.55 -0.92 -13.32
C ALA A 432 13.13 -1.50 -13.16
N PHE A 433 12.75 -1.92 -11.94
CA PHE A 433 11.39 -2.38 -11.67
C PHE A 433 10.37 -1.24 -11.74
N ASP A 434 10.69 -0.05 -11.21
CA ASP A 434 9.85 1.14 -11.34
C ASP A 434 9.56 1.45 -12.82
N THR A 435 10.59 1.43 -13.68
CA THR A 435 10.43 1.62 -15.13
C THR A 435 9.56 0.54 -15.77
N LEU A 436 9.68 -0.71 -15.34
CA LEU A 436 8.84 -1.81 -15.83
C LEU A 436 7.36 -1.56 -15.51
N VAL A 437 7.05 -1.19 -14.26
CA VAL A 437 5.67 -0.91 -13.84
C VAL A 437 5.10 0.28 -14.61
N GLU A 438 5.88 1.33 -14.81
CA GLU A 438 5.48 2.52 -15.57
C GLU A 438 5.14 2.17 -17.03
N LYS A 439 6.05 1.49 -17.74
CA LYS A 439 5.81 1.04 -19.12
C LYS A 439 4.61 0.10 -19.22
N LEU A 440 4.47 -0.83 -18.28
CA LEU A 440 3.34 -1.75 -18.28
C LEU A 440 2.02 -1.00 -18.07
N ALA A 441 1.98 -0.03 -17.15
CA ALA A 441 0.78 0.77 -16.91
C ALA A 441 0.39 1.59 -18.15
N GLU A 442 1.35 2.25 -18.81
CA GLU A 442 1.13 2.98 -20.07
C GLU A 442 0.60 2.03 -21.16
N PHE A 443 1.25 0.90 -21.37
CA PHE A 443 0.83 -0.12 -22.34
C PHE A 443 -0.58 -0.67 -22.06
N MET A 444 -0.93 -0.88 -20.80
CA MET A 444 -2.25 -1.38 -20.40
C MET A 444 -3.34 -0.31 -20.50
N ALA A 445 -3.00 0.97 -20.26
CA ALA A 445 -3.94 2.09 -20.40
C ALA A 445 -4.51 2.18 -21.82
N GLU A 446 -3.64 2.03 -22.84
CA GLU A 446 -4.01 2.05 -24.25
C GLU A 446 -4.84 0.82 -24.66
N ARG A 447 -4.47 -0.37 -24.15
CA ARG A 447 -5.07 -1.64 -24.58
C ARG A 447 -6.36 -2.02 -23.87
N SER A 448 -6.44 -1.76 -22.56
CA SER A 448 -7.44 -2.35 -21.67
C SER A 448 -8.13 -1.32 -20.77
N LYS A 449 -8.04 -0.03 -21.12
CA LYS A 449 -8.56 1.15 -20.43
C LYS A 449 -7.73 1.58 -19.22
N GLU A 450 -7.88 2.87 -18.87
CA GLU A 450 -7.16 3.57 -17.81
C GLU A 450 -7.22 2.93 -16.41
N ILE A 451 -8.29 2.18 -16.08
CA ILE A 451 -8.48 1.61 -14.74
C ILE A 451 -7.35 0.62 -14.39
N LYS A 452 -6.92 -0.21 -15.35
CA LYS A 452 -5.83 -1.17 -15.13
C LYS A 452 -4.51 -0.49 -14.80
N ALA A 453 -4.19 0.60 -15.51
CA ALA A 453 -3.02 1.42 -15.19
C ALA A 453 -3.13 2.01 -13.78
N GLY A 454 -4.34 2.47 -13.40
CA GLY A 454 -4.64 2.93 -12.06
C GLY A 454 -4.35 1.89 -10.96
N SER A 455 -4.73 0.63 -11.16
CA SER A 455 -4.46 -0.47 -10.22
C SER A 455 -2.96 -0.77 -10.08
N LEU A 456 -2.20 -0.77 -11.18
CA LEU A 456 -0.73 -0.93 -11.15
C LEU A 456 -0.05 0.21 -10.39
N TYR A 457 -0.47 1.45 -10.62
CA TYR A 457 0.03 2.62 -9.88
C TYR A 457 -0.34 2.57 -8.40
N LEU A 458 -1.54 2.12 -8.04
CA LEU A 458 -1.96 1.94 -6.66
C LEU A 458 -1.06 0.95 -5.92
N GLN A 459 -0.86 -0.25 -6.49
CA GLN A 459 -0.02 -1.29 -5.89
C GLN A 459 1.43 -0.82 -5.71
N GLN A 460 2.01 -0.15 -6.72
CA GLN A 460 3.36 0.35 -6.61
C GLN A 460 3.48 1.49 -5.58
N GLY A 461 2.47 2.35 -5.49
CA GLY A 461 2.35 3.36 -4.45
C GLY A 461 2.33 2.77 -3.05
N GLU A 462 1.50 1.75 -2.81
CA GLU A 462 1.42 1.02 -1.53
C GLU A 462 2.79 0.43 -1.15
N ARG A 463 3.50 -0.16 -2.12
CA ARG A 463 4.84 -0.72 -1.90
C ARG A 463 5.86 0.35 -1.49
N LYS A 464 5.87 1.50 -2.15
CA LYS A 464 6.78 2.61 -1.79
C LYS A 464 6.49 3.14 -0.39
N LEU A 465 5.22 3.22 0.01
CA LEU A 465 4.84 3.61 1.37
C LEU A 465 5.27 2.56 2.40
N ALA A 466 5.11 1.27 2.11
CA ALA A 466 5.57 0.18 2.97
C ALA A 466 7.10 0.16 3.14
N ALA A 467 7.85 0.65 2.15
CA ALA A 467 9.29 0.84 2.19
C ALA A 467 9.74 2.17 2.83
N GLU A 468 8.84 2.90 3.49
CA GLU A 468 9.10 4.21 4.11
C GLU A 468 9.61 5.29 3.13
N LYS A 469 9.18 5.23 1.86
CA LYS A 469 9.47 6.21 0.80
C LYS A 469 8.22 7.03 0.45
N PRO A 470 7.79 7.95 1.33
CA PRO A 470 6.54 8.68 1.15
C PRO A 470 6.51 9.54 -0.12
N VAL A 471 7.63 10.18 -0.47
CA VAL A 471 7.73 11.05 -1.66
C VAL A 471 7.56 10.23 -2.95
N ASP A 472 8.20 9.08 -3.06
CA ASP A 472 8.02 8.17 -4.21
C ASP A 472 6.60 7.61 -4.24
N GLY A 473 6.02 7.27 -3.09
CA GLY A 473 4.62 6.83 -2.99
C GLY A 473 3.65 7.86 -3.56
N ILE A 474 3.83 9.16 -3.26
CA ILE A 474 3.00 10.26 -3.80
C ILE A 474 3.06 10.30 -5.34
N LYS A 475 4.23 10.08 -5.95
CA LYS A 475 4.38 10.04 -7.41
C LYS A 475 3.46 9.01 -8.06
N TRP A 476 3.39 7.80 -7.49
CA TRP A 476 2.56 6.72 -8.00
C TRP A 476 1.08 6.92 -7.69
N LEU A 477 0.77 7.25 -6.44
CA LEU A 477 -0.61 7.37 -5.95
C LEU A 477 -1.35 8.57 -6.57
N GLY A 478 -0.64 9.67 -6.87
CA GLY A 478 -1.20 10.80 -7.60
C GLY A 478 -1.74 10.39 -8.98
N ARG A 479 -1.02 9.51 -9.70
CA ARG A 479 -1.49 8.96 -10.98
C ARG A 479 -2.62 7.96 -10.79
N ALA A 480 -2.54 7.11 -9.78
CA ALA A 480 -3.59 6.13 -9.46
C ALA A 480 -4.95 6.81 -9.26
N VAL A 481 -5.02 7.89 -8.46
CA VAL A 481 -6.25 8.63 -8.18
C VAL A 481 -6.94 9.17 -9.44
N ILE A 482 -6.15 9.61 -10.42
CA ILE A 482 -6.66 10.15 -11.70
C ILE A 482 -7.20 9.02 -12.58
N HIS A 483 -6.42 7.95 -12.75
CA HIS A 483 -6.80 6.80 -13.58
C HIS A 483 -8.01 6.02 -13.05
N LEU A 484 -8.22 6.07 -11.73
CA LEU A 484 -9.33 5.40 -11.03
C LEU A 484 -10.56 6.31 -10.85
N SER A 485 -10.64 7.48 -11.49
CA SER A 485 -11.74 8.44 -11.26
C SER A 485 -13.09 8.05 -11.84
N LYS A 486 -13.25 6.81 -12.32
CA LYS A 486 -14.49 6.30 -12.92
C LYS A 486 -15.36 5.65 -11.85
N ASP A 487 -16.66 5.58 -12.14
CA ASP A 487 -17.64 5.08 -11.18
C ASP A 487 -17.39 3.61 -10.83
N GLU A 488 -16.99 2.81 -11.81
CA GLU A 488 -16.73 1.38 -11.65
C GLU A 488 -15.48 1.07 -10.80
N SER A 489 -14.60 2.06 -10.56
CA SER A 489 -13.36 1.95 -9.79
C SER A 489 -13.37 2.79 -8.51
N ARG A 490 -14.56 3.15 -8.01
CA ARG A 490 -14.71 4.06 -6.87
C ARG A 490 -14.05 3.56 -5.58
N GLU A 491 -14.12 2.26 -5.32
CA GLU A 491 -13.48 1.62 -4.16
C GLU A 491 -11.95 1.77 -4.22
N ASP A 492 -11.35 1.41 -5.35
CA ASP A 492 -9.91 1.56 -5.61
C ASP A 492 -9.49 3.03 -5.57
N GLN A 493 -10.33 3.96 -6.05
CA GLN A 493 -10.06 5.39 -5.95
C GLN A 493 -10.07 5.88 -4.50
N GLY A 494 -11.05 5.44 -3.70
CA GLY A 494 -11.12 5.74 -2.27
C GLY A 494 -9.87 5.26 -1.53
N LYS A 495 -9.41 4.05 -1.87
CA LYS A 495 -8.17 3.44 -1.36
C LYS A 495 -6.94 4.25 -1.79
N ALA A 496 -6.82 4.60 -3.08
CA ALA A 496 -5.72 5.41 -3.60
C ALA A 496 -5.64 6.80 -2.92
N LEU A 497 -6.78 7.45 -2.68
CA LEU A 497 -6.86 8.72 -1.96
C LEU A 497 -6.42 8.58 -0.49
N TYR A 498 -6.79 7.49 0.18
CA TYR A 498 -6.34 7.20 1.54
C TYR A 498 -4.81 7.05 1.60
N TYR A 499 -4.23 6.21 0.74
CA TYR A 499 -2.78 6.04 0.72
C TYR A 499 -2.06 7.32 0.27
N LEU A 500 -2.63 8.10 -0.64
CA LEU A 500 -2.08 9.39 -1.03
C LEU A 500 -2.02 10.35 0.18
N ALA A 501 -3.06 10.36 1.02
CA ALA A 501 -3.06 11.10 2.27
C ALA A 501 -1.99 10.60 3.26
N VAL A 502 -1.76 9.29 3.35
CA VAL A 502 -0.67 8.69 4.14
C VAL A 502 0.70 9.14 3.61
N GLY A 503 0.89 9.12 2.28
CA GLY A 503 2.12 9.60 1.63
C GLY A 503 2.40 11.06 1.93
N TYR A 504 1.41 11.95 1.72
CA TYR A 504 1.53 13.37 2.06
C TYR A 504 1.85 13.58 3.56
N ARG A 505 1.19 12.84 4.47
CA ARG A 505 1.49 12.90 5.91
C ARG A 505 2.93 12.49 6.20
N GLY A 506 3.42 11.40 5.59
CA GLY A 506 4.80 10.93 5.73
C GLY A 506 5.83 11.93 5.20
N ALA A 507 5.50 12.67 4.14
CA ALA A 507 6.33 13.75 3.59
C ALA A 507 6.23 15.07 4.38
N GLY A 508 5.40 15.13 5.44
CA GLY A 508 5.19 16.33 6.26
C GLY A 508 4.21 17.36 5.66
N LEU A 509 3.48 17.01 4.61
CA LEU A 509 2.58 17.85 3.82
C LEU A 509 1.13 17.69 4.30
N ARG A 510 0.80 18.36 5.40
CA ARG A 510 -0.41 18.05 6.18
C ARG A 510 -1.71 18.61 5.57
N TRP A 511 -1.68 19.73 4.87
CA TRP A 511 -2.86 20.31 4.22
C TRP A 511 -3.31 19.48 3.01
N ALA A 512 -2.36 19.06 2.16
CA ALA A 512 -2.61 18.14 1.06
C ALA A 512 -3.10 16.78 1.58
N ALA A 513 -2.48 16.26 2.65
CA ALA A 513 -2.92 15.03 3.31
C ALA A 513 -4.36 15.14 3.82
N ARG A 514 -4.72 16.22 4.53
CA ARG A 514 -6.07 16.43 5.08
C ARG A 514 -7.11 16.45 3.98
N ALA A 515 -6.84 17.17 2.88
CA ALA A 515 -7.75 17.27 1.76
C ALA A 515 -7.90 15.93 1.01
N ALA A 516 -6.82 15.15 0.83
CA ALA A 516 -6.88 13.81 0.26
C ALA A 516 -7.66 12.81 1.16
N ALA A 517 -7.48 12.87 2.48
CA ALA A 517 -8.23 12.05 3.43
C ALA A 517 -9.74 12.36 3.36
N LEU A 518 -10.09 13.64 3.27
CA LEU A 518 -11.49 14.07 3.12
C LEU A 518 -12.11 13.59 1.79
N ALA A 519 -11.33 13.63 0.70
CA ALA A 519 -11.77 13.09 -0.58
C ALA A 519 -11.97 11.57 -0.52
N SER A 520 -11.12 10.84 0.20
CA SER A 520 -11.26 9.39 0.43
C SER A 520 -12.57 9.06 1.18
N ILE A 521 -12.86 9.78 2.28
CA ILE A 521 -14.11 9.62 3.06
C ILE A 521 -15.34 9.77 2.15
N ILE A 522 -15.32 10.73 1.21
CA ILE A 522 -16.43 10.93 0.28
C ILE A 522 -16.64 9.75 -0.65
N GLN A 523 -15.57 9.10 -1.14
CA GLN A 523 -15.72 7.93 -1.98
C GLN A 523 -16.39 6.78 -1.21
N TYR A 524 -15.98 6.57 0.04
CA TYR A 524 -16.58 5.53 0.89
C TYR A 524 -18.02 5.83 1.30
N PHE A 525 -18.36 7.09 1.58
CA PHE A 525 -19.74 7.50 1.82
C PHE A 525 -20.61 7.31 0.57
N ALA A 526 -20.11 7.68 -0.60
CA ALA A 526 -20.87 7.53 -1.83
C ALA A 526 -21.07 6.04 -2.21
N LEU A 527 -20.13 5.16 -1.84
CA LEU A 527 -20.33 3.70 -1.91
C LEU A 527 -21.39 3.24 -0.89
N SER A 528 -21.30 3.72 0.35
CA SER A 528 -22.26 3.36 1.42
C SER A 528 -23.70 3.75 1.05
N GLU A 529 -23.89 4.92 0.44
CA GLU A 529 -25.20 5.38 -0.06
C GLU A 529 -25.77 4.50 -1.17
N THR A 530 -24.90 3.91 -1.99
CA THR A 530 -25.30 3.09 -3.15
C THR A 530 -25.60 1.64 -2.72
N GLU A 531 -24.79 1.09 -1.82
CA GLU A 531 -24.88 -0.31 -1.36
C GLU A 531 -25.85 -0.49 -0.19
N GLY A 532 -26.13 0.58 0.58
CA GLY A 532 -27.05 0.58 1.72
C GLY A 532 -26.40 0.27 3.08
N ASP A 533 -25.13 -0.13 3.09
CA ASP A 533 -24.34 -0.44 4.29
C ASP A 533 -23.12 0.50 4.43
N LEU A 534 -22.73 0.80 5.66
CA LEU A 534 -21.54 1.61 5.93
C LEU A 534 -20.26 0.84 5.55
N ARG A 535 -19.43 1.43 4.68
CA ARG A 535 -18.09 0.92 4.35
C ARG A 535 -17.16 1.04 5.55
N VAL A 536 -16.59 -0.08 6.00
CA VAL A 536 -15.67 -0.16 7.16
C VAL A 536 -14.39 0.65 6.95
N GLU A 537 -13.97 0.84 5.71
CA GLU A 537 -12.83 1.64 5.29
C GLU A 537 -12.99 3.14 5.65
N THR A 538 -14.21 3.58 5.94
CA THR A 538 -14.49 4.94 6.44
C THR A 538 -13.81 5.20 7.78
N ILE A 539 -13.71 4.20 8.66
CA ILE A 539 -13.12 4.35 10.01
C ILE A 539 -11.64 4.78 9.94
N PRO A 540 -10.73 4.05 9.26
CA PRO A 540 -9.34 4.49 9.13
C PRO A 540 -9.20 5.82 8.40
N ALA A 541 -10.05 6.12 7.40
CA ALA A 541 -10.02 7.41 6.70
C ALA A 541 -10.39 8.59 7.62
N LEU A 542 -11.44 8.44 8.45
CA LEU A 542 -11.82 9.42 9.47
C LEU A 542 -10.75 9.58 10.56
N ASN A 543 -10.14 8.48 11.00
CA ASN A 543 -9.02 8.52 11.95
C ASN A 543 -7.83 9.32 11.39
N LEU A 544 -7.45 9.06 10.13
CA LEU A 544 -6.38 9.81 9.47
C LEU A 544 -6.74 11.30 9.36
N PHE A 545 -7.97 11.62 8.96
CA PHE A 545 -8.46 13.00 8.89
C PHE A 545 -8.45 13.70 10.26
N ALA A 546 -8.89 13.03 11.34
CA ALA A 546 -8.86 13.56 12.70
C ALA A 546 -7.43 13.84 13.17
N MET A 547 -6.50 12.90 12.95
CA MET A 547 -5.09 13.06 13.28
C MET A 547 -4.44 14.22 12.52
N LEU A 548 -4.71 14.35 11.21
CA LEU A 548 -4.20 15.44 10.40
C LEU A 548 -4.76 16.80 10.84
N SER A 549 -6.06 16.85 11.15
CA SER A 549 -6.71 18.06 11.65
C SER A 549 -6.14 18.49 13.00
N LEU A 550 -5.85 17.54 13.89
CA LEU A 550 -5.18 17.78 15.18
C LEU A 550 -3.75 18.33 14.97
N GLN A 551 -2.97 17.71 14.09
CA GLN A 551 -1.60 18.16 13.76
C GLN A 551 -1.57 19.53 13.05
N LEU A 552 -2.68 19.96 12.45
CA LEU A 552 -2.87 21.29 11.88
C LEU A 552 -3.48 22.30 12.87
N GLY A 553 -3.94 21.85 14.04
CA GLY A 553 -4.60 22.68 15.05
C GLY A 553 -6.07 23.00 14.72
N HIS A 554 -6.67 22.29 13.76
CA HIS A 554 -8.03 22.50 13.27
C HIS A 554 -9.06 21.81 14.18
N ILE A 555 -9.30 22.39 15.36
CA ILE A 555 -10.04 21.74 16.45
C ILE A 555 -11.46 21.36 16.03
N MET A 556 -12.16 22.23 15.28
CA MET A 556 -13.55 21.94 14.91
C MET A 556 -13.67 20.69 14.03
N ASP A 557 -12.65 20.41 13.21
CA ASP A 557 -12.63 19.22 12.36
C ASP A 557 -12.29 17.95 13.13
N VAL A 558 -11.42 18.06 14.14
CA VAL A 558 -11.15 16.96 15.10
C VAL A 558 -12.45 16.55 15.79
N LEU A 559 -13.18 17.51 16.37
CA LEU A 559 -14.45 17.24 17.06
C LEU A 559 -15.50 16.66 16.10
N SER A 560 -15.59 17.19 14.87
CA SER A 560 -16.52 16.67 13.86
C SER A 560 -16.23 15.21 13.51
N ALA A 561 -14.95 14.87 13.33
CA ALA A 561 -14.52 13.52 13.02
C ALA A 561 -14.76 12.55 14.19
N ILE A 562 -14.47 12.97 15.43
CA ILE A 562 -14.73 12.17 16.64
C ILE A 562 -16.23 11.87 16.80
N ARG A 563 -17.10 12.88 16.61
CA ARG A 563 -18.55 12.68 16.65
C ARG A 563 -19.00 11.61 15.64
N PHE A 564 -18.45 11.63 14.44
CA PHE A 564 -18.72 10.61 13.43
C PHE A 564 -18.19 9.23 13.83
N LEU A 565 -16.97 9.13 14.35
CA LEU A 565 -16.39 7.87 14.82
C LEU A 565 -17.22 7.26 15.97
N GLN A 566 -17.72 8.08 16.89
CA GLN A 566 -18.64 7.64 17.96
C GLN A 566 -19.96 7.12 17.39
N ALA A 567 -20.54 7.83 16.41
CA ALA A 567 -21.76 7.40 15.74
C ALA A 567 -21.57 6.06 15.02
N ILE A 568 -20.43 5.86 14.34
CA ILE A 568 -20.07 4.58 13.72
C ILE A 568 -19.93 3.50 14.81
N GLY A 569 -19.17 3.75 15.87
CA GLY A 569 -18.96 2.78 16.94
C GLY A 569 -20.24 2.37 17.67
N SER A 570 -21.26 3.22 17.66
CA SER A 570 -22.56 2.95 18.31
C SER A 570 -23.56 2.22 17.42
N ASN A 571 -23.43 2.34 16.09
CA ASN A 571 -24.46 1.90 15.14
C ASN A 571 -23.96 0.87 14.11
N ALA A 572 -22.65 0.75 13.87
CA ALA A 572 -22.10 -0.21 12.92
C ALA A 572 -21.96 -1.61 13.55
N PRO A 573 -22.17 -2.68 12.78
CA PRO A 573 -22.04 -4.06 13.27
C PRO A 573 -20.56 -4.49 13.36
N LEU A 574 -19.80 -3.85 14.25
CA LEU A 574 -18.40 -4.19 14.52
C LEU A 574 -18.31 -5.38 15.47
N ASP A 575 -17.30 -6.24 15.26
CA ASP A 575 -16.91 -7.24 16.26
C ASP A 575 -16.32 -6.57 17.52
N ASP A 576 -16.27 -7.32 18.63
CA ASP A 576 -15.82 -6.79 19.93
C ASP A 576 -14.38 -6.22 19.88
N GLU A 577 -13.47 -6.83 19.11
CA GLU A 577 -12.09 -6.38 19.00
C GLU A 577 -12.01 -5.05 18.23
N SER A 578 -12.70 -4.95 17.10
CA SER A 578 -12.82 -3.75 16.28
C SER A 578 -13.49 -2.60 17.06
N GLY A 579 -14.52 -2.92 17.84
CA GLY A 579 -15.21 -1.96 18.73
C GLY A 579 -14.28 -1.39 19.82
N GLU A 580 -13.53 -2.25 20.51
CA GLU A 580 -12.55 -1.80 21.52
C GLU A 580 -11.39 -1.02 20.90
N ARG A 581 -10.92 -1.40 19.71
CA ARG A 581 -9.89 -0.66 18.98
C ARG A 581 -10.34 0.77 18.65
N LEU A 582 -11.59 0.94 18.21
CA LEU A 582 -12.17 2.26 17.95
C LEU A 582 -12.30 3.11 19.22
N LYS A 583 -12.77 2.52 20.33
CA LYS A 583 -12.83 3.22 21.64
C LYS A 583 -11.44 3.66 22.11
N ASN A 584 -10.42 2.81 21.94
CA ASN A 584 -9.03 3.14 22.25
C ASN A 584 -8.52 4.31 21.40
N GLN A 585 -8.84 4.33 20.11
CA GLN A 585 -8.47 5.43 19.22
C GLN A 585 -9.13 6.76 19.65
N ILE A 586 -10.41 6.75 20.01
CA ILE A 586 -11.11 7.94 20.51
C ILE A 586 -10.46 8.45 21.81
N ARG A 587 -10.09 7.55 22.74
CA ARG A 587 -9.35 7.91 23.96
C ARG A 587 -7.98 8.52 23.66
N GLN A 588 -7.26 8.02 22.66
CA GLN A 588 -6.00 8.62 22.22
C GLN A 588 -6.21 10.03 21.67
N PHE A 589 -7.28 10.26 20.89
CA PHE A 589 -7.60 11.61 20.42
C PHE A 589 -7.93 12.57 21.56
N ASP A 590 -8.66 12.12 22.60
CA ASP A 590 -8.91 12.92 23.81
C ASP A 590 -7.60 13.36 24.48
N GLN A 591 -6.68 12.42 24.72
CA GLN A 591 -5.38 12.70 25.33
C GLN A 591 -4.51 13.65 24.48
N LEU A 592 -4.49 13.44 23.16
CA LEU A 592 -3.74 14.30 22.25
C LEU A 592 -4.35 15.70 22.12
N LEU A 593 -5.68 15.80 22.17
CA LEU A 593 -6.37 17.09 22.21
C LEU A 593 -6.08 17.81 23.53
N ALA A 594 -6.02 17.10 24.66
CA ALA A 594 -5.57 17.66 25.94
C ALA A 594 -4.13 18.22 25.84
N CYS A 595 -3.22 17.47 25.21
CA CYS A 595 -1.85 17.94 24.92
C CYS A 595 -1.84 19.19 24.03
N LEU A 596 -2.70 19.26 23.01
CA LEU A 596 -2.81 20.46 22.17
C LEU A 596 -3.28 21.66 22.99
N LEU A 597 -4.31 21.49 23.82
CA LEU A 597 -4.93 22.57 24.59
C LEU A 597 -4.00 23.07 25.69
N ILE A 598 -3.30 22.19 26.42
CA ILE A 598 -2.45 22.60 27.55
C ILE A 598 -1.27 23.50 27.13
N ILE A 599 -0.78 23.39 25.89
CA ILE A 599 0.38 24.16 25.40
C ILE A 599 0.01 25.51 24.77
N GLN A 600 -1.28 25.79 24.54
CA GLN A 600 -1.70 27.01 23.85
C GLN A 600 -1.42 28.28 24.69
N PRO A 601 -1.12 29.42 24.05
CA PRO A 601 -0.98 30.69 24.75
C PRO A 601 -2.36 31.19 25.29
N PRO A 602 -2.38 32.05 26.33
CA PRO A 602 -3.61 32.58 26.93
C PRO A 602 -4.62 33.17 25.93
N GLU A 603 -4.11 33.89 24.92
CA GLU A 603 -4.91 34.48 23.83
C GLU A 603 -5.76 33.42 23.09
N GLU A 604 -5.17 32.25 22.85
CA GLU A 604 -5.82 31.14 22.14
C GLU A 604 -6.78 30.38 23.04
N ILE A 605 -6.44 30.19 24.32
CA ILE A 605 -7.32 29.58 25.33
C ILE A 605 -8.60 30.39 25.51
N ARG A 606 -8.51 31.72 25.57
CA ARG A 606 -9.68 32.61 25.70
C ARG A 606 -10.67 32.47 24.54
N ARG A 607 -10.22 32.04 23.35
CA ARG A 607 -11.12 31.80 22.21
C ARG A 607 -11.97 30.54 22.38
N LEU A 608 -11.64 29.68 23.35
CA LEU A 608 -12.22 28.36 23.55
C LEU A 608 -13.20 28.29 24.75
N GLU A 609 -13.59 29.42 25.33
CA GLU A 609 -14.46 29.52 26.53
C GLU A 609 -15.83 28.81 26.39
N SER A 610 -16.29 28.56 25.16
CA SER A 610 -17.57 27.86 24.89
C SER A 610 -17.39 26.38 24.55
N LEU A 611 -16.16 25.87 24.53
CA LEU A 611 -15.85 24.50 24.15
C LEU A 611 -15.98 23.45 25.29
N PRO A 612 -15.86 23.76 26.60
CA PRO A 612 -15.89 22.72 27.64
C PRO A 612 -17.12 21.80 27.61
N ASP A 613 -18.33 22.33 27.41
CA ASP A 613 -19.55 21.50 27.32
C ASP A 613 -19.59 20.64 26.05
N VAL A 614 -18.99 21.12 24.95
CA VAL A 614 -18.85 20.33 23.72
C VAL A 614 -17.92 19.14 23.94
N LEU A 615 -16.81 19.34 24.67
CA LEU A 615 -15.89 18.27 25.03
C LEU A 615 -16.57 17.25 25.95
N ASP A 616 -17.36 17.73 26.93
CA ASP A 616 -18.14 16.88 27.82
C ASP A 616 -19.16 16.02 27.06
N GLY A 617 -19.95 16.64 26.19
CA GLY A 617 -20.97 15.94 25.40
C GLY A 617 -20.40 14.95 24.38
N LEU A 618 -19.12 15.09 24.02
CA LEU A 618 -18.37 14.11 23.23
C LEU A 618 -17.55 13.15 24.10
N THR A 619 -17.69 13.17 25.43
CA THR A 619 -16.95 12.34 26.38
C THR A 619 -15.42 12.47 26.29
N LEU A 620 -14.94 13.65 25.89
CA LEU A 620 -13.52 14.01 25.77
C LEU A 620 -13.02 14.59 27.10
N PHE A 621 -12.91 13.70 28.09
CA PHE A 621 -12.64 14.05 29.48
C PHE A 621 -11.30 14.77 29.67
N SER A 622 -10.22 14.22 29.12
CA SER A 622 -8.86 14.75 29.32
C SER A 622 -8.73 16.15 28.72
N ALA A 623 -9.30 16.34 27.53
CA ALA A 623 -9.31 17.63 26.84
C ALA A 623 -10.13 18.67 27.62
N ARG A 624 -11.29 18.27 28.16
CA ARG A 624 -12.14 19.13 28.99
C ARG A 624 -11.40 19.58 30.25
N VAL A 625 -10.77 18.64 30.96
CA VAL A 625 -10.00 18.92 32.18
C VAL A 625 -8.87 19.91 31.90
N ALA A 626 -8.07 19.67 30.85
CA ALA A 626 -6.97 20.56 30.47
C ALA A 626 -7.45 21.97 30.11
N LEU A 627 -8.60 22.09 29.42
CA LEU A 627 -9.16 23.38 29.04
C LEU A 627 -9.72 24.16 30.22
N LEU A 628 -10.54 23.53 31.08
CA LEU A 628 -11.09 24.17 32.28
C LEU A 628 -9.99 24.60 33.24
N TYR A 629 -8.94 23.79 33.39
CA TYR A 629 -7.74 24.18 34.15
C TYR A 629 -7.11 25.46 33.56
N ARG A 630 -6.85 25.52 32.25
CA ARG A 630 -6.24 26.69 31.60
C ARG A 630 -7.15 27.93 31.59
N LEU A 631 -8.46 27.74 31.70
CA LEU A 631 -9.43 28.82 31.87
C LEU A 631 -9.57 29.29 33.33
N GLY A 632 -9.01 28.55 34.30
CA GLY A 632 -9.05 28.89 35.73
C GLY A 632 -10.27 28.35 36.49
N HIS A 633 -10.99 27.36 35.95
CA HIS A 633 -12.20 26.78 36.56
C HIS A 633 -11.91 25.45 37.27
N VAL A 634 -10.94 25.44 38.19
CA VAL A 634 -10.59 24.23 38.96
C VAL A 634 -11.71 23.81 39.91
N ASP A 635 -12.44 24.76 40.48
CA ASP A 635 -13.57 24.48 41.37
C ASP A 635 -14.69 23.70 40.66
N GLU A 636 -14.94 23.97 39.38
CA GLU A 636 -15.90 23.21 38.57
C GLU A 636 -15.45 21.75 38.40
N LEU A 637 -14.14 21.53 38.18
CA LEU A 637 -13.56 20.19 38.06
C LEU A 637 -13.65 19.40 39.38
N LYS A 638 -13.61 20.06 40.53
CA LYS A 638 -13.83 19.44 41.84
C LYS A 638 -15.31 19.17 42.08
N ALA A 639 -16.17 20.12 41.75
CA ALA A 639 -17.62 20.04 41.98
C ALA A 639 -18.32 18.93 41.18
N ASP A 640 -17.86 18.68 39.95
CA ASP A 640 -18.41 17.61 39.10
C ASP A 640 -17.72 16.24 39.27
N GLY A 641 -16.69 16.18 40.14
CA GLY A 641 -15.94 14.96 40.43
C GLY A 641 -14.91 14.56 39.38
N SER A 642 -14.61 15.41 38.40
CA SER A 642 -13.50 15.20 37.44
C SER A 642 -12.15 15.11 38.15
N ILE A 643 -11.99 15.86 39.24
CA ILE A 643 -10.84 15.80 40.14
C ILE A 643 -11.39 15.59 41.56
N PRO A 644 -10.79 14.72 42.40
CA PRO A 644 -11.22 14.56 43.79
C PRO A 644 -11.22 15.91 44.55
N GLU A 645 -12.27 16.17 45.34
CA GLU A 645 -12.45 17.44 46.06
C GLU A 645 -11.30 17.74 47.04
N GLU A 646 -10.68 16.68 47.57
CA GLU A 646 -9.55 16.73 48.51
C GLU A 646 -8.19 16.99 47.84
N THR A 647 -8.11 16.92 46.50
CA THR A 647 -6.85 17.14 45.75
C THR A 647 -6.45 18.61 45.85
N ASP A 648 -5.22 18.86 46.31
CA ASP A 648 -4.71 20.21 46.44
C ASP A 648 -4.31 20.82 45.09
N ASP A 649 -4.26 22.16 45.02
CA ASP A 649 -3.98 22.86 43.76
C ASP A 649 -2.55 22.62 43.24
N HIS A 650 -1.62 22.21 44.11
CA HIS A 650 -0.26 21.88 43.73
C HIS A 650 -0.20 20.52 43.00
N GLU A 651 -0.88 19.50 43.51
CA GLU A 651 -1.04 18.19 42.86
C GLU A 651 -1.71 18.33 41.49
N ILE A 652 -2.74 19.19 41.37
CA ILE A 652 -3.38 19.48 40.08
C ILE A 652 -2.39 20.14 39.12
N HIS A 653 -1.59 21.10 39.59
CA HIS A 653 -0.55 21.74 38.79
C HIS A 653 0.54 20.75 38.34
N GLU A 654 0.95 19.81 39.19
CA GLU A 654 1.89 18.74 38.84
C GLU A 654 1.33 17.83 37.75
N MET A 655 0.05 17.44 37.84
CA MET A 655 -0.61 16.65 36.80
C MET A 655 -0.63 17.38 35.45
N MET A 656 -0.91 18.69 35.44
CA MET A 656 -0.91 19.51 34.23
C MET A 656 0.50 19.74 33.68
N THR A 657 1.49 19.80 34.56
CA THR A 657 2.91 19.86 34.19
C THR A 657 3.35 18.56 33.52
N PHE A 658 2.94 17.41 34.06
CA PHE A 658 3.18 16.10 33.44
C PHE A 658 2.53 15.99 32.05
N LEU A 659 1.30 16.50 31.89
CA LEU A 659 0.63 16.57 30.59
C LEU A 659 1.39 17.48 29.60
N ALA A 660 1.82 18.67 30.04
CA ALA A 660 2.60 19.59 29.21
C ALA A 660 3.99 19.03 28.83
N SER A 661 4.47 18.02 29.54
CA SER A 661 5.75 17.36 29.33
C SER A 661 5.66 16.12 28.42
N GLN A 662 4.46 15.72 28.00
CA GLN A 662 4.29 14.58 27.08
C GLN A 662 5.00 14.86 25.74
N PRO A 663 5.69 13.86 25.13
CA PRO A 663 6.39 14.05 23.86
C PRO A 663 5.50 14.59 22.74
N ALA A 664 4.20 14.24 22.73
CA ALA A 664 3.22 14.73 21.77
C ALA A 664 3.16 16.26 21.72
N CYS A 665 3.29 16.95 22.87
CA CYS A 665 3.27 18.41 22.99
C CYS A 665 4.38 19.09 22.16
N GLY A 666 5.52 18.43 21.94
CA GLY A 666 6.61 18.96 21.12
C GLY A 666 6.32 18.92 19.61
N SER A 667 5.37 18.08 19.18
CA SER A 667 5.03 17.87 17.77
C SER A 667 3.73 18.55 17.31
N LEU A 668 2.93 19.03 18.27
CA LEU A 668 1.64 19.69 18.04
C LEU A 668 1.81 21.19 17.78
N PRO A 669 0.90 21.82 17.03
CA PRO A 669 1.00 23.24 16.70
C PRO A 669 0.77 24.13 17.93
N ASN A 670 1.51 25.24 17.98
CA ASN A 670 1.42 26.25 19.04
C ASN A 670 0.30 27.30 18.82
N LYS A 671 -0.53 27.10 17.81
CA LYS A 671 -1.68 27.94 17.47
C LYS A 671 -2.81 27.08 16.94
N VAL A 672 -4.04 27.36 17.35
CA VAL A 672 -5.23 26.68 16.84
C VAL A 672 -5.80 27.39 15.61
N VAL A 673 -6.40 26.61 14.71
CA VAL A 673 -7.11 27.08 13.53
C VAL A 673 -8.61 27.03 13.82
N LEU A 674 -9.22 28.20 13.95
CA LEU A 674 -10.65 28.37 14.17
C LEU A 674 -11.19 29.40 13.17
N PHE A 675 -12.38 29.15 12.65
CA PHE A 675 -13.10 30.13 11.86
C PHE A 675 -13.89 31.07 12.76
N ASP A 676 -13.22 32.11 13.25
CA ASP A 676 -13.79 33.18 14.06
C ASP A 676 -13.23 34.56 13.62
N GLU A 677 -13.48 35.59 14.42
CA GLU A 677 -13.04 36.96 14.13
C GLU A 677 -11.51 37.12 14.10
N ALA A 678 -10.76 36.25 14.80
CA ALA A 678 -9.30 36.29 14.89
C ALA A 678 -8.60 35.47 13.78
N PHE A 679 -9.37 34.80 12.91
CA PHE A 679 -8.82 34.11 11.76
C PHE A 679 -8.05 35.08 10.85
N SER A 680 -6.83 34.71 10.48
CA SER A 680 -5.94 35.53 9.65
C SER A 680 -5.24 34.72 8.55
N GLY A 681 -5.53 33.42 8.44
CA GLY A 681 -4.90 32.51 7.49
C GLY A 681 -4.23 31.30 8.14
N VAL A 682 -3.38 30.61 7.36
CA VAL A 682 -2.76 29.32 7.73
C VAL A 682 -1.26 29.31 7.43
N ARG A 683 -0.57 28.24 7.85
CA ARG A 683 0.86 28.03 7.60
C ARG A 683 1.12 26.63 7.06
N THR A 684 2.11 26.51 6.20
CA THR A 684 2.66 25.23 5.73
C THR A 684 4.19 25.30 5.69
N LYS A 685 4.85 24.15 5.57
CA LYS A 685 6.30 24.03 5.48
C LYS A 685 6.67 23.18 4.26
N ILE A 686 7.37 23.79 3.30
CA ILE A 686 7.79 23.13 2.05
C ILE A 686 9.30 23.30 1.90
N LEU A 687 10.02 22.19 1.74
CA LEU A 687 11.50 22.17 1.61
C LEU A 687 12.18 22.98 2.74
N GLY A 688 11.68 22.85 3.97
CA GLY A 688 12.21 23.61 5.10
C GLY A 688 11.70 25.04 5.24
N VAL A 689 11.06 25.61 4.22
CA VAL A 689 10.59 27.01 4.19
C VAL A 689 9.20 27.14 4.82
N GLU A 690 9.05 28.04 5.79
CA GLU A 690 7.75 28.36 6.39
C GLU A 690 6.98 29.32 5.47
N ILE A 691 5.87 28.84 4.90
CA ILE A 691 4.98 29.65 4.07
C ILE A 691 3.78 30.08 4.90
N ARG A 692 3.58 31.39 5.04
CA ARG A 692 2.42 31.99 5.71
C ARG A 692 1.43 32.49 4.67
N ILE A 693 0.22 31.96 4.70
CA ILE A 693 -0.85 32.33 3.77
C ILE A 693 -1.87 33.15 4.56
N GLU A 694 -1.92 34.45 4.27
CA GLU A 694 -2.82 35.43 4.89
C GLU A 694 -4.10 35.53 4.08
N ALA A 695 -5.26 35.51 4.75
CA ALA A 695 -6.57 35.65 4.11
C ALA A 695 -7.55 36.38 5.04
N SER A 696 -8.66 36.86 4.48
CA SER A 696 -9.72 37.52 5.24
C SER A 696 -10.45 36.54 6.16
N ASN A 697 -11.00 37.02 7.27
CA ASN A 697 -11.83 36.26 8.21
C ASN A 697 -13.27 35.99 7.68
N THR A 698 -13.38 35.73 6.38
CA THR A 698 -14.64 35.36 5.71
C THR A 698 -14.64 33.87 5.40
N LEU A 699 -15.80 33.30 5.08
CA LEU A 699 -15.87 31.87 4.69
C LEU A 699 -14.97 31.61 3.48
N GLU A 700 -15.03 32.50 2.50
CA GLU A 700 -14.21 32.40 1.30
C GLU A 700 -12.72 32.51 1.63
N GLY A 701 -12.33 33.44 2.51
CA GLY A 701 -10.93 33.59 2.94
C GLY A 701 -10.38 32.34 3.64
N VAL A 702 -11.19 31.67 4.48
CA VAL A 702 -10.82 30.36 5.07
C VAL A 702 -10.63 29.30 3.98
N LEU A 703 -11.61 29.15 3.09
CA LEU A 703 -11.54 28.17 2.00
C LEU A 703 -10.32 28.42 1.09
N GLN A 704 -10.02 29.68 0.77
CA GLN A 704 -8.85 30.07 0.01
C GLN A 704 -7.56 29.72 0.75
N ALA A 705 -7.42 30.10 2.02
CA ALA A 705 -6.21 29.80 2.79
C ALA A 705 -5.89 28.29 2.82
N GLU A 706 -6.89 27.45 3.11
CA GLU A 706 -6.73 25.99 3.12
C GLU A 706 -6.43 25.42 1.72
N THR A 707 -7.12 25.92 0.68
CA THR A 707 -6.96 25.44 -0.70
C THR A 707 -5.57 25.76 -1.24
N TYR A 708 -5.07 26.99 -1.03
CA TYR A 708 -3.73 27.38 -1.48
C TYR A 708 -2.65 26.62 -0.72
N ALA A 709 -2.81 26.40 0.59
CA ALA A 709 -1.87 25.59 1.36
C ALA A 709 -1.77 24.15 0.81
N ALA A 710 -2.91 23.50 0.60
CA ALA A 710 -2.95 22.14 0.04
C ALA A 710 -2.41 22.09 -1.40
N ALA A 711 -2.72 23.10 -2.23
CA ALA A 711 -2.21 23.19 -3.60
C ALA A 711 -0.69 23.35 -3.64
N PHE A 712 -0.12 24.26 -2.83
CA PHE A 712 1.33 24.43 -2.74
C PHE A 712 2.02 23.15 -2.28
N GLU A 713 1.47 22.47 -1.27
CA GLU A 713 2.00 21.21 -0.79
C GLU A 713 1.95 20.10 -1.86
N GLY A 714 0.80 19.90 -2.51
CA GLY A 714 0.66 18.86 -3.54
C GLY A 714 1.46 19.13 -4.81
N PHE A 715 1.66 20.40 -5.17
CA PHE A 715 2.53 20.80 -6.27
C PHE A 715 4.01 20.52 -5.94
N ALA A 716 4.44 20.83 -4.71
CA ALA A 716 5.83 20.73 -4.30
C ALA A 716 6.25 19.33 -3.82
N ALA A 717 5.32 18.39 -3.71
CA ALA A 717 5.51 17.16 -2.95
C ALA A 717 6.69 16.28 -3.37
N THR A 718 6.98 16.22 -4.67
CA THR A 718 8.08 15.40 -5.22
C THR A 718 9.36 16.20 -5.47
N LEU A 719 9.36 17.50 -5.17
CA LEU A 719 10.53 18.36 -5.35
C LEU A 719 11.72 18.00 -4.46
N LEU A 720 11.48 17.30 -3.35
CA LEU A 720 12.54 16.72 -2.52
C LEU A 720 13.46 15.80 -3.33
N ASN A 721 12.89 15.04 -4.27
CA ASN A 721 13.63 14.10 -5.11
C ASN A 721 14.11 14.74 -6.43
N ALA A 722 13.59 15.93 -6.78
CA ALA A 722 13.91 16.65 -8.01
C ALA A 722 15.14 17.59 -7.91
N GLY A 723 15.86 17.58 -6.77
CA GLY A 723 17.03 18.43 -6.57
C GLY A 723 16.71 19.93 -6.46
N ALA A 724 15.54 20.27 -5.90
CA ALA A 724 15.18 21.64 -5.58
C ALA A 724 15.92 22.17 -4.34
N PHE A 725 16.49 23.36 -4.41
CA PHE A 725 17.23 23.99 -3.32
C PHE A 725 16.47 25.19 -2.76
N PRO A 726 15.99 25.16 -1.51
CA PRO A 726 15.33 26.32 -0.91
C PRO A 726 16.34 27.47 -0.69
N HIS A 727 15.89 28.71 -0.85
CA HIS A 727 16.78 29.88 -0.75
C HIS A 727 16.30 30.97 0.22
N THR A 728 15.16 30.77 0.88
CA THR A 728 14.60 31.66 1.92
C THR A 728 14.09 30.85 3.09
N GLU A 729 14.14 31.39 4.31
CA GLU A 729 13.58 30.72 5.50
C GLU A 729 12.04 30.83 5.57
N LYS A 730 11.51 31.96 5.11
CA LYS A 730 10.10 32.33 5.25
C LYS A 730 9.60 32.96 3.96
N PHE A 731 8.34 32.67 3.63
CA PHE A 731 7.65 33.28 2.51
C PHE A 731 6.23 33.66 2.90
N ARG A 732 5.77 34.82 2.44
CA ARG A 732 4.43 35.35 2.76
C ARG A 732 3.61 35.42 1.48
N VAL A 733 2.39 34.91 1.58
CA VAL A 733 1.37 34.97 0.53
C VAL A 733 0.15 35.66 1.12
N ARG A 734 -0.38 36.69 0.46
CA ARG A 734 -1.60 37.38 0.89
C ARG A 734 -2.67 37.24 -0.17
N ILE A 735 -3.81 36.69 0.22
CA ILE A 735 -4.96 36.50 -0.65
C ILE A 735 -5.98 37.63 -0.38
N ARG A 736 -6.36 38.35 -1.43
CA ARG A 736 -7.36 39.41 -1.40
C ARG A 736 -8.49 39.11 -2.37
N GLN A 737 -9.71 39.22 -1.86
CA GLN A 737 -10.90 39.19 -2.70
C GLN A 737 -11.30 40.61 -3.07
N LEU A 738 -11.42 40.89 -4.37
CA LEU A 738 -11.63 42.23 -4.90
C LEU A 738 -12.87 42.29 -5.81
N ASP A 739 -13.69 43.33 -5.63
CA ASP A 739 -14.94 43.54 -6.40
C ASP A 739 -14.70 44.14 -7.80
N ASN A 740 -13.53 44.73 -8.03
CA ASN A 740 -13.22 45.55 -9.21
C ASN A 740 -12.31 44.85 -10.25
N ILE A 741 -12.22 43.52 -10.20
CA ILE A 741 -11.42 42.72 -11.14
C ILE A 741 -12.26 41.59 -11.73
N GLN A 742 -11.99 41.21 -12.98
CA GLN A 742 -12.71 40.12 -13.68
C GLN A 742 -11.91 38.81 -13.74
N GLU A 743 -10.58 38.90 -13.61
CA GLU A 743 -9.68 37.75 -13.63
C GLU A 743 -8.79 37.77 -12.39
N ALA A 744 -8.44 36.58 -11.91
CA ALA A 744 -7.51 36.43 -10.80
C ALA A 744 -6.06 36.68 -11.26
N SER A 745 -5.25 37.30 -10.41
CA SER A 745 -3.87 37.65 -10.72
C SER A 745 -2.95 37.37 -9.55
N VAL A 746 -1.67 37.17 -9.86
CA VAL A 746 -0.59 37.03 -8.88
C VAL A 746 0.43 38.11 -9.18
N ALA A 747 0.78 38.89 -8.17
CA ALA A 747 1.81 39.90 -8.23
C ALA A 747 2.79 39.74 -7.07
N GLU A 748 3.96 40.32 -7.21
CA GLU A 748 4.93 40.43 -6.13
C GLU A 748 5.02 41.90 -5.70
N ASP A 749 4.98 42.12 -4.39
CA ASP A 749 5.15 43.41 -3.73
C ASP A 749 6.65 43.80 -3.66
N ASP A 750 6.95 45.08 -3.45
CA ASP A 750 8.29 45.62 -3.19
C ASP A 750 9.00 44.97 -1.99
N ASP A 751 8.23 44.37 -1.07
CA ASP A 751 8.68 43.61 0.10
C ASP A 751 8.91 42.10 -0.17
N PHE A 752 8.91 41.67 -1.45
CA PHE A 752 9.06 40.25 -1.85
C PHE A 752 7.97 39.33 -1.28
N MET A 753 6.77 39.90 -1.09
CA MET A 753 5.56 39.20 -0.67
C MET A 753 4.69 38.91 -1.91
N MET A 754 4.08 37.73 -1.95
CA MET A 754 3.20 37.35 -3.06
C MET A 754 1.76 37.77 -2.76
N GLU A 755 1.24 38.70 -3.57
CA GLU A 755 -0.15 39.13 -3.50
C GLU A 755 -0.98 38.38 -4.54
N VAL A 756 -2.03 37.71 -4.07
CA VAL A 756 -2.98 36.96 -4.87
C VAL A 756 -4.32 37.68 -4.83
N CYS A 757 -4.74 38.20 -5.98
CA CYS A 757 -5.99 38.93 -6.13
C CYS A 757 -7.02 38.05 -6.84
N VAL A 758 -8.14 37.77 -6.17
CA VAL A 758 -9.21 36.91 -6.70
C VAL A 758 -10.52 37.70 -6.83
N PRO A 759 -11.25 37.59 -7.95
CA PRO A 759 -12.55 38.24 -8.12
C PRO A 759 -13.57 37.84 -7.04
N ALA A 760 -14.42 38.79 -6.61
CA ALA A 760 -15.44 38.55 -5.58
C ALA A 760 -16.53 37.54 -5.97
N ASP A 761 -16.77 37.35 -7.26
CA ASP A 761 -17.71 36.37 -7.81
C ASP A 761 -17.12 34.95 -7.88
N TRP A 762 -15.81 34.79 -7.71
CA TRP A 762 -15.17 33.48 -7.66
C TRP A 762 -15.30 32.88 -6.26
N ARG A 763 -16.37 32.11 -6.04
CA ARG A 763 -16.61 31.41 -4.78
C ARG A 763 -16.23 29.94 -4.86
N LEU A 764 -15.37 29.47 -3.97
CA LEU A 764 -14.89 28.07 -3.91
C LEU A 764 -15.99 27.07 -3.56
N ALA A 765 -17.05 27.52 -2.88
CA ALA A 765 -18.23 26.70 -2.62
C ALA A 765 -19.06 26.40 -3.89
N GLU A 766 -18.84 27.12 -4.99
CA GLU A 766 -19.60 26.98 -6.23
C GLU A 766 -18.86 26.12 -7.25
N ILE A 767 -19.44 24.98 -7.63
CA ILE A 767 -18.83 24.00 -8.55
C ILE A 767 -18.42 24.63 -9.89
N GLY A 768 -19.22 25.58 -10.39
CA GLY A 768 -18.96 26.27 -11.67
C GLY A 768 -17.66 27.09 -11.69
N ASN A 769 -17.13 27.47 -10.53
CA ASN A 769 -15.88 28.26 -10.43
C ASN A 769 -14.63 27.39 -10.28
N ILE A 770 -14.75 26.08 -10.00
CA ILE A 770 -13.60 25.19 -9.77
C ILE A 770 -12.64 25.20 -10.96
N GLY A 771 -13.14 25.13 -12.19
CA GLY A 771 -12.28 25.15 -13.37
C GLY A 771 -11.47 26.44 -13.53
N LYS A 772 -12.00 27.58 -13.07
CA LYS A 772 -11.30 28.86 -13.06
C LYS A 772 -10.20 28.87 -11.99
N TYR A 773 -10.54 28.40 -10.78
CA TYR A 773 -9.59 28.27 -9.68
C TYR A 773 -8.45 27.31 -10.00
N ASN A 774 -8.72 26.16 -10.61
CA ASN A 774 -7.69 25.18 -10.97
C ASN A 774 -6.57 25.81 -11.81
N LYS A 775 -6.93 26.57 -12.85
CA LYS A 775 -5.97 27.27 -13.70
C LYS A 775 -5.16 28.30 -12.92
N HIS A 776 -5.83 29.10 -12.08
CA HIS A 776 -5.18 30.15 -11.30
C HIS A 776 -4.28 29.59 -10.18
N LEU A 777 -4.65 28.47 -9.57
CA LEU A 777 -3.86 27.80 -8.54
C LEU A 777 -2.56 27.23 -9.10
N ILE A 778 -2.59 26.64 -10.30
CA ILE A 778 -1.36 26.19 -10.97
C ILE A 778 -0.39 27.36 -11.15
N PHE A 779 -0.89 28.50 -11.65
CA PHE A 779 -0.08 29.71 -11.81
C PHE A 779 0.47 30.20 -10.45
N SER A 780 -0.37 30.22 -9.42
CA SER A 780 0.03 30.58 -8.06
C SER A 780 1.11 29.65 -7.49
N CYS A 781 1.03 28.34 -7.75
CA CYS A 781 2.02 27.36 -7.31
C CYS A 781 3.39 27.60 -7.97
N ILE A 782 3.40 27.91 -9.28
CA ILE A 782 4.63 28.23 -10.01
C ILE A 782 5.30 29.49 -9.42
N HIS A 783 4.51 30.54 -9.16
CA HIS A 783 5.01 31.76 -8.54
C HIS A 783 5.54 31.52 -7.12
N ALA A 784 4.81 30.75 -6.30
CA ALA A 784 5.26 30.39 -4.96
C ALA A 784 6.56 29.59 -5.01
N LEU A 785 6.68 28.61 -5.91
CA LEU A 785 7.89 27.81 -6.05
C LEU A 785 9.10 28.66 -6.44
N ALA A 786 8.95 29.55 -7.43
CA ALA A 786 10.01 30.46 -7.86
C ALA A 786 10.50 31.39 -6.72
N ASN A 787 9.66 31.64 -5.72
CA ASN A 787 9.99 32.43 -4.53
C ASN A 787 10.60 31.62 -3.38
N VAL A 788 10.43 30.31 -3.40
CA VAL A 788 10.81 29.42 -2.29
C VAL A 788 12.08 28.64 -2.61
N ALA A 789 12.23 28.16 -3.85
CA ALA A 789 13.32 27.27 -4.24
C ALA A 789 13.90 27.59 -5.63
N MET A 790 15.17 27.23 -5.81
CA MET A 790 15.87 27.21 -7.09
C MET A 790 15.92 25.78 -7.61
N LEU A 791 15.68 25.61 -8.91
CA LEU A 791 15.82 24.33 -9.62
C LEU A 791 17.10 24.38 -10.46
N ARG A 792 17.83 23.26 -10.54
CA ARG A 792 19.07 23.19 -11.35
C ARG A 792 18.78 23.42 -12.84
N ASP A 793 17.78 22.70 -13.37
CA ASP A 793 17.19 22.95 -14.68
C ASP A 793 15.67 23.09 -14.50
N ALA A 794 15.21 24.32 -14.32
CA ALA A 794 13.81 24.58 -14.04
C ALA A 794 12.88 24.12 -15.16
N ALA A 795 13.31 24.21 -16.42
CA ALA A 795 12.49 23.85 -17.56
C ALA A 795 12.32 22.33 -17.64
N GLU A 796 13.43 21.59 -17.58
CA GLU A 796 13.43 20.12 -17.63
C GLU A 796 12.70 19.53 -16.42
N THR A 797 12.95 20.05 -15.20
CA THR A 797 12.30 19.56 -13.98
C THR A 797 10.79 19.78 -14.02
N ILE A 798 10.32 20.96 -14.45
CA ILE A 798 8.88 21.22 -14.55
C ILE A 798 8.24 20.35 -15.64
N GLU A 799 8.92 20.18 -16.78
CA GLU A 799 8.43 19.30 -17.85
C GLU A 799 8.30 17.85 -17.40
N GLU A 800 9.27 17.33 -16.64
CA GLU A 800 9.22 15.99 -16.07
C GLU A 800 8.04 15.84 -15.09
N LEU A 801 7.87 16.78 -14.15
CA LEU A 801 6.76 16.78 -13.20
C LEU A 801 5.38 16.82 -13.87
N VAL A 802 5.26 17.56 -14.98
CA VAL A 802 4.02 17.64 -15.75
C VAL A 802 3.76 16.35 -16.51
N ARG A 803 4.75 15.84 -17.26
CA ARG A 803 4.55 14.69 -18.15
C ARG A 803 4.46 13.35 -17.40
N THR A 804 5.28 13.17 -16.37
CA THR A 804 5.45 11.86 -15.72
C THR A 804 4.68 11.74 -14.41
N GLU A 805 4.32 12.86 -13.78
CA GLU A 805 3.71 12.86 -12.44
C GLU A 805 2.36 13.56 -12.31
N ASN A 806 1.84 14.15 -13.40
CA ASN A 806 0.57 14.88 -13.41
C ASN A 806 0.50 15.94 -12.29
N VAL A 807 1.57 16.73 -12.14
CA VAL A 807 1.73 17.69 -11.03
C VAL A 807 0.59 18.71 -10.94
N PHE A 808 -0.02 19.09 -12.07
CA PHE A 808 -1.13 20.03 -12.11
C PHE A 808 -2.43 19.42 -11.55
N GLU A 809 -2.70 18.17 -11.86
CA GLU A 809 -3.82 17.41 -11.33
C GLU A 809 -3.64 17.19 -9.82
N ARG A 810 -2.42 16.89 -9.35
CA ARG A 810 -2.12 16.80 -7.92
C ARG A 810 -2.37 18.13 -7.19
N ALA A 811 -1.93 19.25 -7.76
CA ALA A 811 -2.11 20.57 -7.16
C ALA A 811 -3.58 21.02 -7.10
N THR A 812 -4.43 20.54 -8.02
CA THR A 812 -5.84 20.98 -8.13
C THR A 812 -6.84 20.00 -7.53
N LEU A 813 -6.40 18.83 -7.06
CA LEU A 813 -7.23 17.84 -6.36
C LEU A 813 -7.98 18.45 -5.16
N PHE A 814 -7.41 19.48 -4.54
CA PHE A 814 -7.86 20.03 -3.26
C PHE A 814 -8.82 21.21 -3.37
N CYS A 815 -9.09 21.73 -4.57
CA CYS A 815 -10.04 22.86 -4.77
C CYS A 815 -11.46 22.56 -4.30
N ARG A 816 -11.76 21.28 -4.07
CA ARG A 816 -13.06 20.79 -3.60
C ARG A 816 -13.10 20.55 -2.10
N ALA A 817 -12.04 20.84 -1.33
CA ALA A 817 -11.96 20.48 0.09
C ALA A 817 -13.12 21.08 0.91
N GLY A 818 -13.49 22.35 0.69
CA GLY A 818 -14.63 22.97 1.37
C GLY A 818 -15.98 22.32 1.03
N ILE A 819 -16.21 22.02 -0.25
CA ILE A 819 -17.42 21.30 -0.72
C ILE A 819 -17.45 19.90 -0.12
N SER A 820 -16.28 19.26 -0.08
CA SER A 820 -16.08 17.92 0.47
C SER A 820 -16.43 17.89 1.95
N ARG A 821 -15.97 18.89 2.70
CA ARG A 821 -16.27 19.06 4.12
C ARG A 821 -17.76 19.24 4.35
N ASN A 822 -18.43 20.03 3.51
CA ASN A 822 -19.88 20.19 3.59
C ASN A 822 -20.62 18.87 3.37
N ARG A 823 -20.22 18.08 2.37
CA ARG A 823 -20.84 16.76 2.13
C ARG A 823 -20.68 15.79 3.31
N VAL A 824 -19.53 15.82 3.98
CA VAL A 824 -19.25 14.92 5.10
C VAL A 824 -19.86 15.42 6.42
N PHE A 825 -19.73 16.71 6.74
CA PHE A 825 -20.05 17.26 8.07
C PHE A 825 -21.18 18.31 8.08
N GLY A 826 -21.74 18.66 6.92
CA GLY A 826 -22.86 19.60 6.78
C GLY A 826 -22.48 21.08 6.69
N THR A 827 -21.19 21.44 6.83
CA THR A 827 -20.72 22.83 6.71
C THR A 827 -19.40 22.93 5.93
N HIS A 828 -19.19 24.04 5.19
CA HIS A 828 -17.98 24.26 4.39
C HIS A 828 -16.72 24.51 5.23
N ALA A 829 -16.87 25.08 6.43
CA ALA A 829 -15.83 25.29 7.42
C ALA A 829 -16.47 25.22 8.81
N GLY A 830 -15.79 24.64 9.79
CA GLY A 830 -16.32 24.44 11.13
C GLY A 830 -16.20 25.68 12.00
N ARG A 831 -17.28 25.99 12.74
CA ARG A 831 -17.31 27.05 13.76
C ARG A 831 -17.75 26.49 15.11
N ILE A 832 -17.32 27.13 16.20
CA ILE A 832 -17.83 26.79 17.55
C ILE A 832 -19.35 26.97 17.61
N SER A 833 -19.90 27.97 16.92
CA SER A 833 -21.36 28.20 16.84
C SER A 833 -22.15 27.04 16.23
N ASP A 834 -21.51 26.17 15.45
CA ASP A 834 -22.18 25.00 14.84
C ASP A 834 -22.52 23.93 15.90
N TRP A 835 -22.02 24.09 17.14
CA TRP A 835 -22.20 23.18 18.26
C TRP A 835 -23.16 23.74 19.32
N GLY A 836 -24.02 24.69 18.95
CA GLY A 836 -24.95 25.35 19.88
C GLY A 836 -25.81 24.40 20.71
N ASP A 837 -26.15 23.23 20.18
CA ASP A 837 -26.94 22.20 20.89
C ASP A 837 -26.20 21.56 22.08
N TYR A 838 -24.86 21.62 22.09
CA TYR A 838 -24.02 21.13 23.18
C TYR A 838 -23.66 22.22 24.19
N ILE A 839 -23.71 23.50 23.79
CA ILE A 839 -23.21 24.62 24.61
C ILE A 839 -24.29 25.03 25.60
N ILE A 840 -24.15 24.63 26.86
CA ILE A 840 -25.08 24.97 27.94
C ILE A 840 -24.67 26.29 28.59
N GLN A 841 -23.38 26.47 28.84
CA GLN A 841 -22.81 27.67 29.44
C GLN A 841 -21.44 28.04 28.83
N LYS A 842 -20.95 29.24 29.20
CA LYS A 842 -19.61 29.71 28.84
C LYS A 842 -18.74 29.78 30.09
N PHE A 843 -17.47 29.43 29.94
CA PHE A 843 -16.47 29.44 31.00
C PHE A 843 -15.44 30.53 30.69
N PRO A 844 -15.70 31.80 31.04
CA PRO A 844 -14.79 32.90 30.72
C PRO A 844 -13.45 32.73 31.43
N MET A 845 -12.35 33.16 30.81
CA MET A 845 -11.02 33.04 31.42
C MET A 845 -10.96 33.83 32.75
N ALA A 846 -10.65 33.14 33.85
CA ALA A 846 -10.56 33.72 35.18
C ALA A 846 -9.33 34.67 35.30
N PRO A 847 -9.39 35.71 36.16
CA PRO A 847 -8.27 36.64 36.36
C PRO A 847 -6.98 35.98 36.86
N ASP A 848 -7.13 34.90 37.62
CA ASP A 848 -6.08 34.06 38.21
C ASP A 848 -5.86 32.77 37.43
N ALA A 849 -6.35 32.69 36.18
CA ALA A 849 -6.17 31.53 35.33
C ALA A 849 -4.69 31.14 35.18
N PRO A 850 -4.34 29.85 35.35
CA PRO A 850 -2.97 29.37 35.25
C PRO A 850 -2.27 29.74 33.94
N ALA A 851 -1.01 30.16 34.06
CA ALA A 851 -0.12 30.27 32.92
C ALA A 851 0.12 28.90 32.26
N ARG A 852 0.70 28.90 31.05
CA ARG A 852 1.14 27.66 30.42
C ARG A 852 2.11 26.92 31.36
N PRO A 853 1.85 25.65 31.73
CA PRO A 853 2.78 24.88 32.54
C PRO A 853 4.13 24.73 31.84
N ALA A 854 5.22 24.84 32.60
CA ALA A 854 6.57 24.63 32.08
C ALA A 854 6.83 23.13 31.92
N ALA A 855 7.18 22.69 30.71
CA ALA A 855 7.52 21.29 30.47
C ALA A 855 8.79 20.93 31.26
N ILE A 856 8.80 19.74 31.85
CA ILE A 856 9.93 19.14 32.55
C ILE A 856 10.48 17.95 31.74
N GLU A 857 11.74 17.61 31.95
CA GLU A 857 12.30 16.37 31.40
C GLU A 857 11.67 15.17 32.11
N LEU A 858 11.00 14.32 31.34
CA LEU A 858 10.45 13.06 31.85
C LEU A 858 11.56 11.99 31.88
N PRO A 859 11.60 11.12 32.90
CA PRO A 859 12.53 10.00 32.90
C PRO A 859 12.29 9.11 31.68
N ALA A 860 13.37 8.67 31.04
CA ALA A 860 13.28 7.76 29.90
C ALA A 860 12.53 6.48 30.33
N PRO A 861 11.55 6.00 29.54
CA PRO A 861 10.86 4.76 29.86
C PRO A 861 11.88 3.60 29.90
N GLU A 862 11.81 2.76 30.95
CA GLU A 862 12.59 1.52 31.01
C GLU A 862 12.04 0.53 29.98
N GLY A 863 12.63 0.50 28.78
CA GLY A 863 12.30 -0.45 27.73
C GLY A 863 13.03 -0.13 26.41
N ASP A 864 13.70 -1.15 25.87
CA ASP A 864 14.56 -1.20 24.68
C ASP A 864 14.33 -0.06 23.65
N VAL A 865 15.08 1.04 23.83
CA VAL A 865 15.46 1.90 22.72
C VAL A 865 16.86 1.43 22.33
N GLU A 866 16.95 0.58 21.31
CA GLU A 866 18.23 0.42 20.63
C GLU A 866 18.64 1.82 20.15
N GLU A 867 19.69 2.38 20.76
CA GLU A 867 20.37 3.54 20.22
C GLU A 867 20.95 3.13 18.87
N GLU A 868 20.18 3.31 17.80
CA GLU A 868 20.73 3.35 16.46
C GLU A 868 21.74 4.49 16.44
N VAL A 869 23.02 4.11 16.45
CA VAL A 869 24.15 4.99 16.17
C VAL A 869 23.80 5.76 14.88
N PRO A 870 23.70 7.11 14.91
CA PRO A 870 23.28 7.87 13.74
C PRO A 870 24.20 7.56 12.56
N GLN A 871 23.66 6.87 11.56
CA GLN A 871 24.33 6.72 10.29
C GLN A 871 24.52 8.11 9.66
N VAL A 872 25.65 8.26 8.98
CA VAL A 872 26.00 9.33 8.03
C VAL A 872 24.75 9.85 7.30
N PHE A 873 24.46 11.15 7.40
CA PHE A 873 23.38 11.89 6.68
C PHE A 873 22.16 11.02 6.32
N GLY A 874 21.17 10.93 7.20
CA GLY A 874 19.92 10.19 6.93
C GLY A 874 19.27 10.59 5.60
N GLU A 875 18.65 9.62 4.91
CA GLU A 875 17.85 9.89 3.72
C GLU A 875 16.75 10.92 4.05
N ILE A 876 16.66 11.98 3.26
CA ILE A 876 15.61 13.01 3.42
C ILE A 876 14.27 12.39 3.04
N ARG A 877 13.36 12.24 4.00
CA ARG A 877 12.04 11.60 3.77
C ARG A 877 10.89 12.61 3.84
N SER A 878 11.10 13.73 4.52
CA SER A 878 10.09 14.76 4.77
C SER A 878 10.59 16.16 4.43
N HIS A 879 9.68 17.03 3.99
CA HIS A 879 9.96 18.45 3.79
C HIS A 879 10.32 19.16 5.10
N SER A 880 10.03 18.53 6.25
CA SER A 880 10.38 19.04 7.58
C SER A 880 11.80 18.68 8.03
N ASP A 881 12.43 17.68 7.40
CA ASP A 881 13.81 17.27 7.67
C ASP A 881 14.81 18.29 7.12
N VAL A 882 14.37 19.08 6.13
CA VAL A 882 15.10 20.24 5.63
C VAL A 882 14.90 21.41 6.60
N VAL A 883 16.02 22.02 7.01
CA VAL A 883 16.05 23.23 7.84
C VAL A 883 16.77 24.32 7.06
N VAL A 884 16.02 25.35 6.68
CA VAL A 884 16.60 26.51 6.01
C VAL A 884 16.95 27.55 7.07
N ARG A 885 18.20 28.01 7.00
CA ARG A 885 18.76 29.08 7.83
C ARG A 885 19.48 30.02 6.90
N ALA A 886 18.90 31.18 6.65
CA ALA A 886 19.35 32.15 5.70
C ALA A 886 19.18 33.56 6.28
N ILE A 887 20.31 34.16 6.68
CA ILE A 887 20.40 35.61 6.93
C ILE A 887 20.45 36.42 5.62
N ILE A 888 20.67 35.72 4.51
CA ILE A 888 20.66 36.28 3.16
C ILE A 888 19.28 36.04 2.56
N ASN A 889 18.59 37.13 2.21
CA ASN A 889 17.50 37.10 1.24
C ASN A 889 18.10 37.33 -0.17
N PRO A 890 18.16 36.33 -1.05
CA PRO A 890 18.81 36.49 -2.34
C PRO A 890 18.27 37.66 -3.14
N ARG A 891 16.95 37.75 -3.29
CA ARG A 891 16.30 38.77 -4.11
C ARG A 891 16.61 40.18 -3.61
N LEU A 892 16.56 40.39 -2.29
CA LEU A 892 16.91 41.67 -1.67
C LEU A 892 18.38 42.04 -1.89
N TRP A 893 19.29 41.08 -1.75
CA TRP A 893 20.72 41.29 -1.98
C TRP A 893 21.08 41.55 -3.44
N ASP A 894 20.40 40.88 -4.38
CA ASP A 894 20.58 41.13 -5.82
C ASP A 894 20.06 42.54 -6.17
N ALA A 895 18.90 42.93 -5.64
CA ALA A 895 18.35 44.27 -5.83
C ALA A 895 19.16 45.39 -5.14
N ALA A 896 19.85 45.08 -4.04
CA ALA A 896 20.74 45.99 -3.34
C ALA A 896 22.06 46.25 -4.11
N GLU A 897 22.45 45.32 -4.98
CA GLU A 897 23.69 45.34 -5.75
C GLU A 897 24.92 45.63 -4.87
N TRP A 898 25.35 44.63 -4.10
CA TRP A 898 26.58 44.73 -3.29
C TRP A 898 27.82 44.90 -4.19
N LYS A 899 28.52 46.03 -4.08
CA LYS A 899 29.70 46.39 -4.89
C LYS A 899 31.03 46.17 -4.19
N GLY A 900 31.09 46.18 -2.86
CA GLY A 900 32.34 45.88 -2.17
C GLY A 900 32.37 46.14 -0.68
N MET A 901 33.57 46.03 -0.11
CA MET A 901 33.85 46.24 1.31
C MET A 901 34.72 47.48 1.51
N MET A 902 34.27 48.38 2.37
CA MET A 902 35.00 49.57 2.79
C MET A 902 35.51 49.36 4.22
N TYR A 903 36.78 49.62 4.45
CA TYR A 903 37.40 49.49 5.77
C TYR A 903 37.80 50.86 6.28
N GLY A 904 37.35 51.20 7.49
CA GLY A 904 37.72 52.47 8.11
C GLY A 904 38.10 52.29 9.58
N VAL A 905 39.09 53.09 9.98
CA VAL A 905 39.54 53.18 11.37
C VAL A 905 38.99 54.47 11.97
N THR A 906 38.48 54.38 13.19
CA THR A 906 38.01 55.53 13.96
C THR A 906 39.18 56.09 14.79
N VAL A 907 38.92 57.06 15.67
CA VAL A 907 39.94 57.57 16.60
C VAL A 907 40.50 56.42 17.46
N PRO A 908 41.80 56.45 17.81
CA PRO A 908 42.43 55.40 18.64
C PRO A 908 41.64 55.13 19.92
N GLY A 909 41.31 53.86 20.18
CA GLY A 909 40.52 53.42 21.33
C GLY A 909 39.03 53.20 21.04
N HIS A 910 38.54 53.50 19.84
CA HIS A 910 37.18 53.19 19.40
C HIS A 910 37.16 52.05 18.37
N PRO A 911 36.08 51.24 18.29
CA PRO A 911 35.96 50.18 17.30
C PRO A 911 36.08 50.72 15.86
N PRO A 912 36.79 50.03 14.96
CA PRO A 912 36.79 50.35 13.53
C PRO A 912 35.44 49.99 12.89
N PHE A 913 35.26 50.31 11.62
CA PHE A 913 34.05 49.95 10.86
C PHE A 913 34.35 49.21 9.56
N LEU A 914 33.45 48.27 9.24
CA LEU A 914 33.33 47.58 7.97
C LEU A 914 32.05 48.06 7.27
N GLY A 915 32.20 48.79 6.17
CA GLY A 915 31.11 49.24 5.31
C GLY A 915 30.82 48.23 4.20
N LEU A 916 29.58 47.75 4.09
CA LEU A 916 29.12 47.03 2.91
C LEU A 916 28.56 48.03 1.89
N MET A 917 29.24 48.18 0.74
CA MET A 917 28.89 49.18 -0.27
C MET A 917 27.80 48.66 -1.21
N PHE A 918 26.64 49.31 -1.22
CA PHE A 918 25.51 48.98 -2.08
C PHE A 918 25.29 50.08 -3.12
N ALA A 919 24.95 49.69 -4.35
CA ALA A 919 24.57 50.67 -5.38
C ALA A 919 23.13 51.17 -5.18
N ASN A 920 22.23 50.33 -4.69
CA ASN A 920 20.86 50.74 -4.36
C ASN A 920 20.74 51.02 -2.85
N ALA A 921 20.68 52.30 -2.49
CA ALA A 921 20.66 52.74 -1.10
C ALA A 921 19.45 52.18 -0.33
N SER A 922 18.25 52.28 -0.90
CA SER A 922 17.01 51.84 -0.25
C SER A 922 17.02 50.34 0.07
N LYS A 923 17.45 49.51 -0.89
CA LYS A 923 17.50 48.06 -0.72
C LYS A 923 18.68 47.63 0.18
N GLY A 924 19.83 48.31 0.12
CA GLY A 924 20.95 48.09 1.04
C GLY A 924 20.59 48.40 2.50
N GLU A 925 19.90 49.51 2.75
CA GLU A 925 19.38 49.85 4.09
C GLU A 925 18.34 48.83 4.58
N ALA A 926 17.50 48.28 3.69
CA ALA A 926 16.51 47.28 4.05
C ALA A 926 17.15 45.98 4.57
N ILE A 927 18.32 45.57 4.04
CA ILE A 927 19.07 44.41 4.57
C ILE A 927 19.41 44.62 6.06
N PHE A 928 19.92 45.79 6.41
CA PHE A 928 20.31 46.08 7.79
C PHE A 928 19.11 46.31 8.72
N LYS A 929 18.00 46.84 8.20
CA LYS A 929 16.74 46.92 8.96
C LYS A 929 16.20 45.52 9.29
N ASP A 930 16.25 44.58 8.34
CA ASP A 930 15.90 43.17 8.58
C ASP A 930 16.81 42.54 9.63
N TRP A 931 18.13 42.71 9.49
CA TRP A 931 19.09 42.22 10.49
C TRP A 931 18.91 42.85 11.86
N HIS A 932 18.55 44.13 11.97
CA HIS A 932 18.19 44.74 13.26
C HIS A 932 16.95 44.13 13.88
N ALA A 933 15.93 43.82 13.07
CA ALA A 933 14.73 43.16 13.56
C ALA A 933 15.00 41.74 14.07
N ARG A 934 15.99 41.05 13.48
CA ARG A 934 16.37 39.67 13.83
C ARG A 934 17.36 39.59 14.99
N PHE A 935 18.45 40.34 14.91
CA PHE A 935 19.63 40.22 15.79
C PHE A 935 19.80 41.41 16.74
N GLY A 936 19.04 42.49 16.55
CA GLY A 936 19.20 43.73 17.29
C GLY A 936 20.35 44.60 16.78
N ARG A 937 20.81 45.54 17.62
CA ARG A 937 21.93 46.44 17.30
C ARG A 937 23.31 45.84 17.61
N GLU A 938 23.34 44.72 18.31
CA GLU A 938 24.53 43.98 18.67
C GLU A 938 24.29 42.51 18.37
N ASP A 939 25.09 41.95 17.47
CA ASP A 939 25.04 40.53 17.12
C ASP A 939 25.80 39.72 18.19
N SER A 940 25.19 39.64 19.37
CA SER A 940 25.80 39.06 20.58
C SER A 940 26.03 37.55 20.52
N GLN A 941 25.32 36.85 19.63
CA GLN A 941 25.50 35.42 19.36
C GLN A 941 26.42 35.16 18.16
N ASP A 942 26.94 36.21 17.50
CA ASP A 942 27.74 36.14 16.27
C ASP A 942 27.06 35.35 15.14
N GLU A 943 25.74 35.47 14.99
CA GLU A 943 24.97 34.75 13.96
C GLU A 943 25.33 35.15 12.53
N ILE A 944 25.83 36.39 12.34
CA ILE A 944 26.31 36.88 11.05
C ILE A 944 27.79 36.50 10.89
N HIS A 945 28.06 35.46 10.10
CA HIS A 945 29.42 35.07 9.74
C HIS A 945 29.94 35.95 8.59
N ILE A 946 31.09 36.61 8.81
CA ILE A 946 31.78 37.39 7.80
C ILE A 946 33.24 36.93 7.72
N SER A 947 33.63 36.48 6.54
CA SER A 947 35.00 36.06 6.25
C SER A 947 35.57 36.73 5.00
N VAL A 948 36.90 36.86 4.97
CA VAL A 948 37.69 37.27 3.82
C VAL A 948 38.63 36.14 3.45
N ILE A 949 38.54 35.70 2.21
CA ILE A 949 39.28 34.55 1.69
C ILE A 949 40.30 35.05 0.67
N LYS A 950 41.57 34.96 1.03
CA LYS A 950 42.72 35.38 0.22
C LYS A 950 43.28 34.20 -0.60
N GLY A 951 44.14 34.51 -1.56
CA GLY A 951 44.84 33.48 -2.34
C GLY A 951 43.96 32.72 -3.33
N ILE A 952 42.87 33.34 -3.80
CA ILE A 952 41.90 32.75 -4.75
C ILE A 952 42.37 32.82 -6.21
N ASP A 953 43.37 33.66 -6.52
CA ASP A 953 43.87 33.88 -7.88
C ASP A 953 45.38 34.10 -7.84
N ARG A 954 46.13 33.18 -8.45
CA ARG A 954 47.59 33.22 -8.52
C ARG A 954 48.13 34.38 -9.36
N GLN A 955 47.41 34.83 -10.39
CA GLN A 955 47.82 35.95 -11.22
C GLN A 955 47.61 37.29 -10.52
N ASN A 956 46.62 37.34 -9.62
CA ASN A 956 46.28 38.53 -8.84
C ASN A 956 46.31 38.25 -7.33
N PRO A 957 47.50 38.15 -6.69
CA PRO A 957 47.64 37.68 -5.31
C PRO A 957 46.92 38.53 -4.25
N PHE A 958 46.62 39.79 -4.57
CA PHE A 958 45.90 40.69 -3.67
C PHE A 958 44.38 40.60 -3.79
N HIS A 959 43.84 39.91 -4.81
CA HIS A 959 42.41 39.66 -4.88
C HIS A 959 41.96 38.76 -3.73
N TYR A 960 40.82 39.09 -3.14
CA TYR A 960 40.21 38.29 -2.09
C TYR A 960 38.70 38.27 -2.25
N ARG A 961 38.04 37.28 -1.67
CA ARG A 961 36.58 37.16 -1.67
C ARG A 961 36.04 37.47 -0.29
N GLY A 962 35.16 38.47 -0.21
CA GLY A 962 34.31 38.66 0.96
C GLY A 962 33.18 37.64 0.91
N HIS A 963 32.93 36.95 2.01
CA HIS A 963 31.88 35.95 2.16
C HIS A 963 31.05 36.26 3.41
N ILE A 964 29.73 36.27 3.23
CA ILE A 964 28.74 36.56 4.27
C ILE A 964 27.72 35.44 4.26
N THR A 965 27.51 34.80 5.41
CA THR A 965 26.55 33.71 5.59
C THR A 965 26.13 33.60 7.06
N GLN A 966 25.20 32.70 7.39
CA GLN A 966 24.89 32.40 8.78
C GLN A 966 25.95 31.49 9.40
N ASP A 967 26.35 31.74 10.66
CA ASP A 967 27.22 30.82 11.42
C ASP A 967 26.44 29.54 11.81
N PHE A 968 27.09 28.38 11.72
CA PHE A 968 26.51 27.08 12.06
C PHE A 968 26.80 26.64 13.50
N ASP A 969 27.86 27.16 14.13
CA ASP A 969 28.24 26.76 15.49
C ASP A 969 27.22 27.21 16.55
N THR A 970 26.33 28.15 16.19
CA THR A 970 25.20 28.62 17.01
C THR A 970 23.98 27.71 16.92
N LEU A 971 23.98 26.72 16.02
CA LEU A 971 22.83 25.85 15.76
C LEU A 971 23.02 24.50 16.46
N SER A 972 22.14 24.19 17.43
CA SER A 972 22.03 22.86 18.01
C SER A 972 21.70 21.84 16.90
N GLY A 973 22.66 20.99 16.54
CA GLY A 973 22.45 19.97 15.51
C GLY A 973 21.43 18.94 15.98
N GLU A 974 20.24 18.93 15.37
CA GLU A 974 19.28 17.84 15.54
C GLU A 974 19.65 16.67 14.61
N PRO A 975 19.81 15.44 15.14
CA PRO A 975 20.11 14.27 14.33
C PRO A 975 19.09 14.08 13.20
N GLY A 976 19.56 13.73 12.00
CA GLY A 976 18.69 13.41 10.84
C GLY A 976 18.19 14.60 10.03
N LYS A 977 18.53 15.85 10.38
CA LYS A 977 18.13 17.04 9.62
C LYS A 977 19.21 17.54 8.66
N VAL A 978 18.77 18.08 7.51
CA VAL A 978 19.64 18.70 6.51
C VAL A 978 19.53 20.21 6.60
N PHE A 979 20.64 20.86 6.92
CA PHE A 979 20.72 22.31 7.01
C PHE A 979 21.11 22.91 5.66
N VAL A 980 20.31 23.85 5.19
CA VAL A 980 20.57 24.63 3.97
C VAL A 980 20.84 26.07 4.38
N ASN A 981 21.99 26.59 3.96
CA ASN A 981 22.42 27.96 4.22
C ASN A 981 22.67 28.70 2.91
N THR A 982 22.23 29.96 2.89
CA THR A 982 22.36 30.85 1.74
C THR A 982 23.46 31.86 2.04
N SER A 983 24.44 31.96 1.15
CA SER A 983 25.55 32.91 1.30
C SER A 983 25.61 33.97 0.21
N ARG A 984 26.27 35.09 0.51
CA ARG A 984 26.66 36.12 -0.45
C ARG A 984 28.15 36.27 -0.49
N MET A 985 28.65 36.45 -1.71
CA MET A 985 30.07 36.53 -1.99
C MET A 985 30.34 37.63 -2.99
N ASN A 986 31.42 38.38 -2.79
CA ASN A 986 31.89 39.35 -3.77
C ASN A 986 33.42 39.38 -3.79
N THR A 987 33.99 39.38 -4.99
CA THR A 987 35.45 39.38 -5.20
C THR A 987 35.95 40.82 -5.25
N MET A 988 36.83 41.18 -4.32
CA MET A 988 37.46 42.48 -4.26
C MET A 988 38.72 42.48 -5.11
N THR A 989 38.74 43.31 -6.16
CA THR A 989 39.88 43.47 -7.07
C THR A 989 40.75 44.63 -6.61
N VAL A 990 41.60 44.39 -5.61
CA VAL A 990 42.45 45.42 -4.97
C VAL A 990 43.93 45.25 -5.34
N ASP A 991 44.68 46.35 -5.34
CA ASP A 991 46.12 46.35 -5.64
C ASP A 991 47.00 45.98 -4.44
N ASN A 992 46.46 46.01 -3.21
CA ASN A 992 47.14 45.61 -1.97
C ASN A 992 46.14 45.37 -0.83
N HIS A 993 46.60 44.75 0.27
CA HIS A 993 45.77 44.46 1.45
C HIS A 993 45.81 45.51 2.56
N ARG A 994 46.46 46.68 2.35
CA ARG A 994 46.73 47.67 3.42
C ARG A 994 45.50 48.06 4.24
N ASN A 995 44.37 48.33 3.57
CA ASN A 995 43.14 48.76 4.25
C ASN A 995 42.51 47.64 5.08
N LEU A 996 42.53 46.40 4.56
CA LEU A 996 42.04 45.21 5.25
C LEU A 996 42.91 44.89 6.46
N GLU A 997 44.23 44.88 6.30
CA GLU A 997 45.20 44.60 7.38
C GLU A 997 45.09 45.65 8.49
N MET A 998 45.07 46.93 8.13
CA MET A 998 44.92 48.03 9.10
C MET A 998 43.61 47.89 9.90
N PHE A 999 42.49 47.58 9.24
CA PHE A 999 41.21 47.35 9.93
C PHE A 999 41.28 46.12 10.85
N PHE A 1000 41.85 45.01 10.37
CA PHE A 1000 41.91 43.76 11.11
C PHE A 1000 42.76 43.89 12.39
N GLU A 1001 43.89 44.61 12.32
CA GLU A 1001 44.72 44.93 13.48
C GLU A 1001 43.97 45.80 14.51
N HIS A 1002 43.27 46.84 14.06
CA HIS A 1002 42.48 47.70 14.95
C HIS A 1002 41.30 46.95 15.57
N MET A 1003 40.62 46.10 14.80
CA MET A 1003 39.52 45.27 15.29
C MET A 1003 40.01 44.30 16.35
N LYS A 1004 41.16 43.64 16.15
CA LYS A 1004 41.78 42.78 17.16
C LYS A 1004 42.16 43.53 18.44
N ALA A 1005 42.64 44.77 18.31
CA ALA A 1005 42.98 45.61 19.46
C ALA A 1005 41.74 46.04 20.27
N CYS A 1006 40.61 46.30 19.61
CA CYS A 1006 39.37 46.71 20.25
C CYS A 1006 38.46 45.55 20.69
N GLY A 1007 38.61 44.35 20.10
CA GLY A 1007 37.73 43.20 20.32
C GLY A 1007 36.35 43.30 19.66
N ALA A 1008 36.08 44.36 18.89
CA ALA A 1008 34.82 44.59 18.20
C ALA A 1008 34.98 45.55 17.01
N TYR A 1009 34.00 45.57 16.11
CA TYR A 1009 33.88 46.52 14.99
C TYR A 1009 32.40 46.81 14.67
N PHE A 1010 32.14 47.92 13.98
CA PHE A 1010 30.81 48.23 13.45
C PHE A 1010 30.66 47.72 12.02
N LEU A 1011 29.67 46.88 11.78
CA LEU A 1011 29.20 46.54 10.44
C LEU A 1011 28.14 47.57 10.02
N VAL A 1012 28.34 48.24 8.88
CA VAL A 1012 27.52 49.40 8.49
C VAL A 1012 27.14 49.32 7.00
N PRO A 1013 25.91 49.67 6.60
CA PRO A 1013 25.61 49.86 5.18
C PRO A 1013 26.26 51.15 4.69
N ALA A 1014 26.95 51.05 3.55
CA ALA A 1014 27.52 52.17 2.83
C ALA A 1014 26.82 52.31 1.48
N VAL A 1015 26.44 53.53 1.09
CA VAL A 1015 25.68 53.77 -0.14
C VAL A 1015 26.36 54.85 -0.97
N PHE A 1016 26.41 54.70 -2.30
CA PHE A 1016 27.02 55.73 -3.14
C PHE A 1016 26.15 56.99 -3.17
N GLY A 1017 26.68 58.10 -2.65
CA GLY A 1017 26.02 59.41 -2.73
C GLY A 1017 26.18 60.05 -4.12
N GLU A 1018 25.53 61.20 -4.36
CA GLU A 1018 25.61 61.94 -5.64
C GLU A 1018 27.05 62.36 -6.02
N SER A 1019 27.94 62.45 -5.04
CA SER A 1019 29.37 62.78 -5.22
C SER A 1019 30.24 61.59 -5.66
N GLY A 1020 29.69 60.38 -5.73
CA GLY A 1020 30.42 59.14 -6.02
C GLY A 1020 31.22 58.58 -4.84
N LEU A 1021 31.24 59.28 -3.69
CA LEU A 1021 31.80 58.76 -2.44
C LEU A 1021 30.75 57.97 -1.66
N PRO A 1022 31.11 56.82 -1.05
CA PRO A 1022 30.20 56.07 -0.21
C PRO A 1022 29.89 56.81 1.09
N GLU A 1023 28.60 57.00 1.37
CA GLU A 1023 28.08 57.54 2.62
C GLU A 1023 27.73 56.40 3.59
N LEU A 1024 28.18 56.49 4.83
CA LEU A 1024 27.89 55.51 5.88
C LEU A 1024 26.56 55.83 6.58
N ARG A 1025 25.69 54.84 6.69
CA ARG A 1025 24.42 54.92 7.43
C ARG A 1025 24.60 54.37 8.85
N MET A 1026 25.30 55.14 9.69
CA MET A 1026 25.71 54.74 11.04
C MET A 1026 24.53 54.41 11.98
N GLU A 1027 23.35 54.96 11.71
CA GLU A 1027 22.10 54.67 12.42
C GLU A 1027 21.62 53.22 12.27
N LEU A 1028 22.12 52.50 11.26
CA LEU A 1028 21.90 51.09 10.99
C LEU A 1028 23.11 50.20 11.34
N ALA A 1029 24.09 50.74 12.07
CA ALA A 1029 25.29 49.98 12.42
C ALA A 1029 24.99 48.82 13.39
N ILE A 1030 25.59 47.67 13.12
CA ILE A 1030 25.54 46.48 13.98
C ILE A 1030 26.91 46.27 14.61
N LEU A 1031 26.97 46.17 15.94
CA LEU A 1031 28.20 45.84 16.65
C LEU A 1031 28.52 44.34 16.48
N LYS A 1032 29.74 44.03 16.06
CA LYS A 1032 30.25 42.67 15.79
C LYS A 1032 31.56 42.42 16.52
N GLN A 1033 31.83 41.17 16.91
CA GLN A 1033 33.07 40.76 17.59
C GLN A 1033 33.94 39.87 16.71
N LYS A 1034 33.35 38.94 15.94
CA LYS A 1034 34.10 38.04 15.05
C LYS A 1034 34.19 38.53 13.60
N PHE A 1035 35.39 38.47 13.05
CA PHE A 1035 35.68 38.68 11.62
C PHE A 1035 36.85 37.78 11.21
N GLN A 1036 36.66 36.94 10.18
CA GLN A 1036 37.65 35.93 9.81
C GLN A 1036 38.45 36.33 8.57
N VAL A 1037 39.77 36.12 8.60
CA VAL A 1037 40.64 36.27 7.42
C VAL A 1037 41.35 34.94 7.21
N ARG A 1038 41.12 34.29 6.07
CA ARG A 1038 41.55 32.92 5.78
C ARG A 1038 42.21 32.82 4.41
N GLU A 1039 43.04 31.81 4.22
CA GLU A 1039 43.63 31.48 2.91
C GLU A 1039 42.81 30.38 2.22
N ALA A 1040 42.55 30.53 0.92
CA ALA A 1040 41.71 29.60 0.16
C ALA A 1040 42.21 28.14 0.19
N TRP A 1041 43.52 27.92 0.25
CA TRP A 1041 44.10 26.57 0.30
C TRP A 1041 43.77 25.80 1.60
N GLN A 1042 43.40 26.50 2.67
CA GLN A 1042 43.06 25.92 3.99
C GLN A 1042 41.60 25.49 4.10
N ILE A 1043 40.77 25.78 3.10
CA ILE A 1043 39.32 25.52 3.15
C ILE A 1043 39.02 24.14 2.57
N GLY A 1044 38.45 23.27 3.40
CA GLY A 1044 38.12 21.87 3.05
C GLY A 1044 36.64 21.60 2.85
N PRO A 1045 36.25 20.33 2.63
CA PRO A 1045 34.86 19.90 2.68
C PRO A 1045 34.21 20.21 4.04
N HIS A 1046 32.91 20.48 4.07
CA HIS A 1046 32.12 20.77 5.28
C HIS A 1046 32.47 22.08 6.01
N ASP A 1047 33.41 22.87 5.50
CA ASP A 1047 33.71 24.20 6.02
C ASP A 1047 32.62 25.20 5.62
N VAL A 1048 32.23 26.11 6.54
CA VAL A 1048 31.23 27.16 6.26
C VAL A 1048 31.63 28.05 5.08
N ASP A 1049 32.93 28.25 4.86
CA ASP A 1049 33.49 29.06 3.77
C ASP A 1049 33.71 28.27 2.47
N MET A 1050 33.38 26.97 2.42
CA MET A 1050 33.67 26.12 1.26
C MET A 1050 33.08 26.65 -0.05
N VAL A 1051 31.90 27.28 0.01
CA VAL A 1051 31.20 27.83 -1.17
C VAL A 1051 31.93 29.04 -1.76
N ALA A 1052 32.76 29.70 -0.95
CA ALA A 1052 33.52 30.88 -1.34
C ALA A 1052 34.90 30.58 -1.91
N VAL A 1053 35.28 29.31 -2.06
CA VAL A 1053 36.33 28.87 -2.98
C VAL A 1053 35.64 28.22 -4.18
N ARG A 1054 35.71 28.82 -5.36
CA ARG A 1054 35.03 28.34 -6.57
C ARG A 1054 35.85 27.28 -7.29
N SER A 1055 35.20 26.50 -8.16
CA SER A 1055 35.87 25.46 -8.94
C SER A 1055 36.81 25.99 -10.02
N ASP A 1056 36.63 27.24 -10.43
CA ASP A 1056 37.42 27.95 -11.43
C ASP A 1056 38.50 28.87 -10.82
N ASP A 1057 38.65 28.89 -9.49
CA ASP A 1057 39.70 29.65 -8.80
C ASP A 1057 41.09 29.00 -9.01
N ASP A 1058 42.10 29.80 -9.36
CA ASP A 1058 43.52 29.38 -9.40
C ASP A 1058 44.17 29.63 -8.02
N VAL A 1059 43.88 28.72 -7.09
CA VAL A 1059 44.27 28.87 -5.68
C VAL A 1059 45.80 28.89 -5.50
N ILE A 1060 46.27 29.83 -4.68
CA ILE A 1060 47.67 29.94 -4.26
C ILE A 1060 47.92 28.96 -3.12
N ILE A 1061 48.78 27.97 -3.37
CA ILE A 1061 49.21 26.98 -2.37
C ILE A 1061 50.68 27.27 -2.01
N PRO A 1062 51.03 27.44 -0.72
CA PRO A 1062 52.40 27.69 -0.29
C PRO A 1062 53.38 26.57 -0.71
N GLU A 1063 54.63 26.94 -1.02
CA GLU A 1063 55.68 25.97 -1.31
C GLU A 1063 55.92 25.02 -0.13
N GLY A 1064 55.85 23.71 -0.37
CA GLY A 1064 56.03 22.66 0.64
C GLY A 1064 54.74 22.01 1.14
N GLU A 1065 53.57 22.54 0.81
CA GLU A 1065 52.28 21.93 1.17
C GLU A 1065 51.86 20.86 0.14
N THR A 1066 51.74 19.60 0.58
CA THR A 1066 51.47 18.46 -0.32
C THR A 1066 50.03 17.97 -0.28
N ALA A 1067 49.28 18.29 0.78
CA ALA A 1067 47.90 17.81 0.97
C ALA A 1067 46.98 18.92 1.50
N PRO A 1068 46.83 20.05 0.78
CA PRO A 1068 45.98 21.14 1.22
C PRO A 1068 44.49 20.71 1.20
N PRO A 1069 43.68 21.09 2.21
CA PRO A 1069 42.25 20.78 2.30
C PRO A 1069 41.45 21.10 1.03
N VAL A 1070 41.85 22.13 0.27
CA VAL A 1070 41.20 22.52 -1.00
C VAL A 1070 41.21 21.40 -2.06
N HIS A 1071 42.21 20.50 -2.03
CA HIS A 1071 42.24 19.34 -2.93
C HIS A 1071 41.15 18.31 -2.59
N GLU A 1072 40.83 18.14 -1.31
CA GLU A 1072 39.74 17.29 -0.87
C GLU A 1072 38.38 17.89 -1.24
N LEU A 1073 38.25 19.22 -1.10
CA LEU A 1073 37.08 19.97 -1.55
C LEU A 1073 36.82 19.80 -3.06
N ALA A 1074 37.86 19.83 -3.89
CA ALA A 1074 37.73 19.58 -5.32
C ALA A 1074 37.22 18.16 -5.62
N LYS A 1075 37.81 17.13 -4.99
CA LYS A 1075 37.36 15.73 -5.12
C LYS A 1075 35.93 15.52 -4.63
N PHE A 1076 35.55 16.18 -3.54
CA PHE A 1076 34.19 16.13 -3.00
C PHE A 1076 33.16 16.66 -4.01
N ARG A 1077 33.45 17.78 -4.67
CA ARG A 1077 32.59 18.35 -5.73
C ARG A 1077 32.51 17.47 -6.98
N GLU A 1078 33.59 16.82 -7.38
CA GLU A 1078 33.55 15.85 -8.49
C GLU A 1078 32.67 14.64 -8.19
N LYS A 1079 32.71 14.12 -6.95
CA LYS A 1079 31.82 13.04 -6.52
C LYS A 1079 30.35 13.47 -6.55
N LEU A 1080 30.04 14.69 -6.11
CA LEU A 1080 28.68 15.24 -6.16
C LEU A 1080 28.17 15.41 -7.60
N ARG A 1081 29.03 15.83 -8.54
CA ARG A 1081 28.70 15.96 -9.97
C ARG A 1081 28.47 14.63 -10.70
N ARG A 1082 28.97 13.51 -10.18
CA ARG A 1082 28.76 12.17 -10.77
C ARG A 1082 27.51 11.46 -10.22
N LYS A 1083 26.93 11.96 -9.13
CA LYS A 1083 25.79 11.35 -8.43
C LYS A 1083 24.45 12.04 -8.69
N GLY A 1084 24.47 13.32 -9.08
CA GLY A 1084 23.29 14.03 -9.58
C GLY A 1084 23.40 14.19 -11.08
#